data_AF-A0A953M090-F1
#
_entry.id   AF-A0A953M090-F1
#
_cell.length_a   1.000
_cell.length_b   1.000
_cell.length_c   1.000
_cell.angle_alpha   90.00
_cell.angle_beta   90.00
_cell.angle_gamma   90.00
#
_symmetry.space_group_name_H-M   'P 1'
#
loop_
_entity.id
_entity.type
_entity.pdbx_description
1 polymer ?
#
loop_
_entity_poly.entity_id
_entity_poly.type
_entity_poly.pdbx_seq_one_letter_code
_entity_poly.pdbx_strand_id
1 'polypeptide(L)'
;MERYICIHGHFYQPPRENPWIEELEIQDSAYPYHDWNERITAECYAPNSASRLMDGTGKIIKIRNNYAHMSFNFGPTLLLWMEKNQPEAYRRIIESDRLSCERFSGHGSALAQAYNHIIMPLANTRDKRTQVIWGIRDFRKRFGRDPEGMWLPETAMDIGTLDIIAEQGIKFTLLAPWQAKEVRKLSDAGEWDSGEWQNVEGGRVDPTTAYLCNLPSGRRITLFFYEGSLSYAIASAGLLKSGTEMANRLVSAFSGERDWPQLVHIANDGESYGHHHQFGDMALAACMHHIEENNLARITNYGEFLEMNPPTHEVRVAENTSWSCIHGVERWRSDCGCNSGKFPHWNQKWRGPLRDALDELRDHLIPAYKHNIRDYLKDPWGTRDDYIEVVLDRSPENVEEFFRAHALRELTTQEKSRVLKLLEVQRLAMAMYTSCGWFYDEVSGLETVQVLCYAAKAIQRAEEVFGYSLEQNFIDDLKKIPSNYDSDGAAVYRRMVVPVKVDLSRVGAHYVISSLFEECPEHQQIYKYTVDTEKYDRVKTGKFSLATGQAYIRSVVTWDEVHKSFAALHFGDHNLNAGLRDFISNEAYLSMRQEIGTAFERGDVAESLQLMFKHFGPHNYTLYHLFRDEQRRIIEKILEMTHSGIEAAYRQIYELNSPVMNFLSSLNIPIPTSALIAAEHIVNLDIKRTLSTEDVDMERLERLLQEAYRWVLSLDKTVIGYTFSLWLSRTMARLVEAPMEIPLMERIIRAAQIMQPLSLEMNLWEAQNDCFSLKESLYNEMREKATKGDTFSGKWTETFRSLADYFGVKTE
;
A
#
# COMPACT_ATOMS: atom_id res chain seq x y z
N MET A 1 -42.35 9.49 1.21
CA MET A 1 -41.50 8.98 2.30
C MET A 1 -40.07 9.20 1.90
N GLU A 2 -39.25 9.74 2.79
CA GLU A 2 -37.85 10.02 2.49
C GLU A 2 -37.04 8.74 2.41
N ARG A 3 -36.21 8.63 1.36
CA ARG A 3 -35.42 7.47 1.02
C ARG A 3 -33.97 7.90 0.88
N TYR A 4 -33.10 7.32 1.68
CA TYR A 4 -31.69 7.62 1.75
C TYR A 4 -30.87 6.40 1.36
N ILE A 5 -29.80 6.61 0.60
CA ILE A 5 -28.81 5.56 0.28
C ILE A 5 -27.43 6.02 0.74
N CYS A 6 -26.73 5.15 1.47
CA CYS A 6 -25.32 5.35 1.82
C CYS A 6 -24.52 4.10 1.44
N ILE A 7 -23.44 4.27 0.69
CA ILE A 7 -22.51 3.20 0.34
C ILE A 7 -21.25 3.40 1.17
N HIS A 8 -20.77 2.36 1.85
CA HIS A 8 -19.53 2.42 2.62
C HIS A 8 -18.47 1.48 2.05
N GLY A 9 -17.29 2.04 1.77
CA GLY A 9 -16.10 1.27 1.33
C GLY A 9 -15.00 1.32 2.38
N HIS A 10 -14.59 0.16 2.85
CA HIS A 10 -13.44 -0.03 3.74
C HIS A 10 -12.18 -0.33 2.92
N PHE A 11 -11.30 0.64 2.73
CA PHE A 11 -10.09 0.50 1.92
C PHE A 11 -8.88 0.24 2.81
N TYR A 12 -8.22 -0.90 2.63
CA TYR A 12 -7.12 -1.30 3.49
C TYR A 12 -6.23 -2.34 2.81
N GLN A 13 -4.92 -2.18 3.01
CA GLN A 13 -3.93 -3.20 2.71
C GLN A 13 -3.23 -3.61 4.00
N PRO A 14 -2.96 -4.91 4.20
CA PRO A 14 -2.06 -5.31 5.27
C PRO A 14 -0.74 -4.54 5.14
N PRO A 15 -0.19 -4.02 6.25
CA PRO A 15 1.19 -3.57 6.30
C PRO A 15 2.09 -4.66 5.71
N ARG A 16 2.98 -4.28 4.80
CA ARG A 16 3.94 -5.16 4.13
C ARG A 16 5.35 -4.59 4.18
N GLU A 17 5.51 -3.43 4.82
CA GLU A 17 6.78 -2.77 5.04
C GLU A 17 7.70 -3.67 5.85
N ASN A 18 8.94 -3.82 5.41
CA ASN A 18 9.96 -4.48 6.22
C ASN A 18 10.19 -3.63 7.49
N PRO A 19 9.94 -4.15 8.72
CA PRO A 19 9.93 -3.33 9.95
C PRO A 19 11.31 -2.84 10.37
N TRP A 20 12.38 -3.30 9.72
CA TRP A 20 13.72 -2.78 9.94
C TRP A 20 14.03 -1.55 9.10
N ILE A 21 13.48 -1.43 7.90
CA ILE A 21 13.75 -0.31 6.98
C ILE A 21 12.53 0.60 6.81
N GLU A 22 11.35 0.20 7.30
CA GLU A 22 10.03 0.83 7.13
C GLU A 22 9.73 1.22 5.67
N GLU A 23 10.00 0.29 4.75
CA GLU A 23 9.71 0.42 3.32
C GLU A 23 9.17 -0.91 2.76
N LEU A 24 8.31 -0.83 1.73
CA LEU A 24 7.93 -2.00 0.93
C LEU A 24 9.02 -2.27 -0.10
N GLU A 25 9.60 -3.46 -0.05
CA GLU A 25 10.52 -3.95 -1.07
C GLU A 25 9.73 -4.59 -2.23
N ILE A 26 10.32 -4.63 -3.44
CA ILE A 26 9.72 -5.24 -4.63
C ILE A 26 9.10 -6.64 -4.40
N GLN A 27 7.91 -6.84 -4.99
CA GLN A 27 7.12 -8.07 -4.89
C GLN A 27 6.77 -8.61 -6.29
N ASP A 28 7.41 -9.71 -6.70
CA ASP A 28 7.26 -10.28 -8.05
C ASP A 28 5.82 -10.62 -8.45
N SER A 29 4.96 -10.95 -7.47
CA SER A 29 3.55 -11.27 -7.73
C SER A 29 2.70 -10.04 -8.10
N ALA A 30 3.23 -8.82 -7.94
CA ALA A 30 2.58 -7.58 -8.32
C ALA A 30 2.90 -7.12 -9.75
N TYR A 31 3.74 -7.86 -10.48
CA TYR A 31 4.15 -7.52 -11.85
C TYR A 31 2.97 -7.09 -12.75
N PRO A 32 3.12 -6.01 -13.56
CA PRO A 32 4.34 -5.23 -13.82
C PRO A 32 4.65 -4.13 -12.79
N TYR A 33 3.84 -3.99 -11.74
CA TYR A 33 4.03 -3.00 -10.68
C TYR A 33 5.14 -3.42 -9.70
N HIS A 34 5.69 -2.45 -8.97
CA HIS A 34 6.72 -2.66 -7.95
C HIS A 34 6.22 -3.55 -6.80
N ASP A 35 5.02 -3.26 -6.30
CA ASP A 35 4.40 -3.97 -5.18
C ASP A 35 2.86 -3.96 -5.26
N TRP A 36 2.21 -4.70 -4.36
CA TRP A 36 0.74 -4.83 -4.35
C TRP A 36 0.02 -3.52 -4.00
N ASN A 37 0.62 -2.61 -3.22
CA ASN A 37 -0.02 -1.33 -2.92
C ASN A 37 -0.07 -0.45 -4.18
N GLU A 38 1.01 -0.43 -4.98
CA GLU A 38 1.04 0.26 -6.26
C GLU A 38 0.01 -0.32 -7.24
N ARG A 39 -0.01 -1.64 -7.39
CA ARG A 39 -0.97 -2.33 -8.26
C ARG A 39 -2.43 -2.00 -7.90
N ILE A 40 -2.79 -2.15 -6.62
CA ILE A 40 -4.18 -1.94 -6.17
C ILE A 40 -4.54 -0.46 -6.22
N THR A 41 -3.57 0.45 -6.02
CA THR A 41 -3.81 1.88 -6.24
C THR A 41 -4.21 2.15 -7.70
N ALA A 42 -3.49 1.57 -8.66
CA ALA A 42 -3.77 1.73 -10.08
C ALA A 42 -5.09 1.06 -10.50
N GLU A 43 -5.45 -0.07 -9.88
CA GLU A 43 -6.65 -0.85 -10.23
C GLU A 43 -7.92 -0.40 -9.47
N CYS A 44 -7.79 0.29 -8.33
CA CYS A 44 -8.93 0.61 -7.46
C CYS A 44 -8.89 2.03 -6.85
N TYR A 45 -7.84 2.38 -6.11
CA TYR A 45 -7.88 3.60 -5.29
C TYR A 45 -7.86 4.88 -6.14
N ALA A 46 -6.95 4.98 -7.12
CA ALA A 46 -6.94 6.08 -8.06
C ALA A 46 -8.21 6.11 -8.93
N PRO A 47 -8.64 4.98 -9.56
CA PRO A 47 -9.90 4.91 -10.30
C PRO A 47 -11.13 5.47 -9.59
N ASN A 48 -11.34 5.14 -8.31
CA ASN A 48 -12.49 5.66 -7.57
C ASN A 48 -12.48 7.18 -7.36
N SER A 49 -11.32 7.84 -7.39
CA SER A 49 -11.23 9.29 -7.32
C SER A 49 -11.63 9.99 -8.64
N ALA A 50 -11.61 9.27 -9.76
CA ALA A 50 -12.00 9.76 -11.09
C ALA A 50 -12.50 8.61 -11.97
N SER A 51 -13.69 8.12 -11.63
CA SER A 51 -14.36 7.00 -12.28
C SER A 51 -15.17 7.46 -13.50
N ARG A 52 -15.27 6.59 -14.50
CA ARG A 52 -15.81 6.93 -15.83
C ARG A 52 -17.28 6.56 -15.90
N LEU A 53 -18.09 7.53 -16.29
CA LEU A 53 -19.43 7.30 -16.80
C LEU A 53 -19.36 7.26 -18.32
N MET A 54 -19.79 6.15 -18.89
CA MET A 54 -19.79 5.91 -20.33
C MET A 54 -21.22 5.90 -20.88
N ASP A 55 -21.38 6.33 -22.13
CA ASP A 55 -22.64 6.11 -22.87
C ASP A 55 -22.69 4.71 -23.50
N GLY A 56 -23.81 4.40 -24.18
CA GLY A 56 -24.01 3.10 -24.84
C GLY A 56 -23.05 2.80 -25.99
N THR A 57 -22.19 3.75 -26.39
CA THR A 57 -21.13 3.55 -27.39
C THR A 57 -19.75 3.34 -26.76
N GLY A 58 -19.67 3.32 -25.43
CA GLY A 58 -18.41 3.19 -24.69
C GLY A 58 -17.61 4.49 -24.58
N LYS A 59 -18.24 5.64 -24.86
CA LYS A 59 -17.57 6.95 -24.74
C LYS A 59 -17.79 7.56 -23.36
N ILE A 60 -16.73 8.06 -22.75
CA ILE A 60 -16.72 8.80 -21.49
C ILE A 60 -17.50 10.11 -21.70
N ILE A 61 -18.62 10.22 -20.99
CA ILE A 61 -19.45 11.42 -20.98
C ILE A 61 -19.20 12.26 -19.73
N LYS A 62 -18.72 11.64 -18.67
CA LYS A 62 -18.46 12.29 -17.39
C LYS A 62 -17.41 11.51 -16.59
N ILE A 63 -16.60 12.24 -15.84
CA ILE A 63 -15.71 11.69 -14.82
C ILE A 63 -16.25 12.10 -13.45
N ARG A 64 -16.37 11.13 -12.54
CA ARG A 64 -16.97 11.31 -11.22
C ARG A 64 -16.01 10.83 -10.15
N ASN A 65 -15.91 11.59 -9.06
CA ASN A 65 -15.23 11.15 -7.86
C ASN A 65 -16.20 10.35 -6.98
N ASN A 66 -16.02 9.04 -6.86
CA ASN A 66 -16.90 8.18 -6.06
C ASN A 66 -16.81 8.52 -4.57
N TYR A 67 -15.62 8.79 -4.05
CA TYR A 67 -15.37 9.10 -2.64
C TYR A 67 -16.17 10.32 -2.16
N ALA A 68 -16.38 11.32 -3.03
CA ALA A 68 -17.20 12.49 -2.71
C ALA A 68 -18.71 12.20 -2.60
N HIS A 69 -19.15 10.98 -2.93
CA HIS A 69 -20.56 10.57 -2.92
C HIS A 69 -20.84 9.29 -2.12
N MET A 70 -19.82 8.68 -1.52
CA MET A 70 -19.94 7.51 -0.66
C MET A 70 -19.30 7.79 0.69
N SER A 71 -19.65 7.05 1.73
CA SER A 71 -18.84 7.00 2.96
C SER A 71 -17.64 6.08 2.73
N PHE A 72 -16.51 6.36 3.36
CA PHE A 72 -15.32 5.52 3.22
C PHE A 72 -14.41 5.61 4.46
N ASN A 73 -13.54 4.64 4.62
CA ASN A 73 -12.33 4.79 5.42
C ASN A 73 -11.14 4.22 4.66
N PHE A 74 -9.96 4.80 4.91
CA PHE A 74 -8.70 4.24 4.48
C PHE A 74 -7.87 3.87 5.71
N GLY A 75 -7.19 2.73 5.66
CA GLY A 75 -6.26 2.32 6.70
C GLY A 75 -5.12 3.34 6.88
N PRO A 76 -4.78 3.76 8.11
CA PRO A 76 -3.71 4.73 8.36
C PRO A 76 -2.34 4.35 7.75
N THR A 77 -1.98 3.07 7.81
CA THR A 77 -0.72 2.56 7.24
C THR A 77 -0.71 2.67 5.71
N LEU A 78 -1.84 2.43 5.05
CA LEU A 78 -1.97 2.61 3.61
C LEU A 78 -1.88 4.10 3.22
N LEU A 79 -2.54 5.00 3.96
CA LEU A 79 -2.44 6.45 3.69
C LEU A 79 -1.02 6.97 3.89
N LEU A 80 -0.29 6.47 4.89
CA LEU A 80 1.12 6.80 5.10
C LEU A 80 1.98 6.39 3.90
N TRP A 81 1.75 5.21 3.34
CA TRP A 81 2.43 4.77 2.12
C TRP A 81 2.03 5.62 0.90
N MET A 82 0.74 5.89 0.71
CA MET A 82 0.23 6.65 -0.43
C MET A 82 0.74 8.09 -0.43
N GLU A 83 0.85 8.73 0.74
CA GLU A 83 1.36 10.08 0.88
C GLU A 83 2.76 10.25 0.26
N LYS A 84 3.61 9.22 0.40
CA LYS A 84 4.96 9.20 -0.18
C LYS A 84 5.00 8.69 -1.62
N ASN A 85 4.34 7.57 -1.88
CA ASN A 85 4.53 6.81 -3.12
C ASN A 85 3.46 7.09 -4.19
N GLN A 86 2.30 7.62 -3.79
CA GLN A 86 1.16 7.91 -4.67
C GLN A 86 0.51 9.27 -4.32
N PRO A 87 1.28 10.37 -4.34
CA PRO A 87 0.87 11.65 -3.76
C PRO A 87 -0.35 12.28 -4.44
N GLU A 88 -0.57 12.02 -5.73
CA GLU A 88 -1.76 12.53 -6.43
C GLU A 88 -3.03 11.81 -5.97
N ALA A 89 -3.03 10.48 -5.97
CA ALA A 89 -4.16 9.68 -5.49
C ALA A 89 -4.48 10.01 -4.02
N TYR A 90 -3.45 10.14 -3.18
CA TYR A 90 -3.57 10.58 -1.80
C TYR A 90 -4.29 11.94 -1.68
N ARG A 91 -3.81 12.97 -2.39
CA ARG A 91 -4.44 14.30 -2.37
C ARG A 91 -5.90 14.26 -2.82
N ARG A 92 -6.21 13.49 -3.86
CA ARG A 92 -7.59 13.34 -4.36
C ARG A 92 -8.51 12.70 -3.31
N ILE A 93 -8.03 11.70 -2.56
CA ILE A 93 -8.80 11.08 -1.45
C ILE A 93 -9.11 12.10 -0.36
N ILE A 94 -8.13 12.89 0.08
CA ILE A 94 -8.35 13.93 1.11
C ILE A 94 -9.33 14.99 0.60
N GLU A 95 -9.15 15.46 -0.63
CA GLU A 95 -10.03 16.43 -1.27
C GLU A 95 -11.47 15.90 -1.40
N SER A 96 -11.64 14.59 -1.57
CA SER A 96 -12.97 13.96 -1.65
C SER A 96 -13.77 14.14 -0.36
N ASP A 97 -13.12 14.08 0.80
CA ASP A 97 -13.78 14.34 2.08
C ASP A 97 -14.23 15.81 2.17
N ARG A 98 -13.38 16.75 1.75
CA ARG A 98 -13.73 18.18 1.70
C ARG A 98 -14.94 18.44 0.80
N LEU A 99 -14.95 17.86 -0.40
CA LEU A 99 -16.08 17.95 -1.34
C LEU A 99 -17.35 17.30 -0.78
N SER A 100 -17.20 16.23 -0.01
CA SER A 100 -18.35 15.57 0.64
C SER A 100 -18.95 16.43 1.75
N CYS A 101 -18.14 17.19 2.51
CA CYS A 101 -18.66 18.17 3.49
C CYS A 101 -19.54 19.24 2.82
N GLU A 102 -19.13 19.75 1.66
CA GLU A 102 -19.93 20.72 0.89
C GLU A 102 -21.26 20.11 0.41
N ARG A 103 -21.25 18.82 0.10
CA ARG A 103 -22.41 18.08 -0.41
C ARG A 103 -23.39 17.66 0.68
N PHE A 104 -22.89 17.22 1.82
CA PHE A 104 -23.67 16.55 2.87
C PHE A 104 -23.82 17.42 4.12
N SER A 105 -24.28 18.66 3.92
CA SER A 105 -24.65 19.58 5.01
C SER A 105 -23.53 19.83 6.06
N GLY A 106 -22.26 19.80 5.64
CA GLY A 106 -21.10 19.97 6.52
C GLY A 106 -20.50 18.68 7.07
N HIS A 107 -21.10 17.52 6.77
CA HIS A 107 -20.61 16.21 7.20
C HIS A 107 -19.68 15.59 6.16
N GLY A 108 -18.47 15.22 6.57
CA GLY A 108 -17.51 14.54 5.70
C GLY A 108 -17.74 13.02 5.65
N SER A 109 -17.48 12.45 4.49
CA SER A 109 -17.66 11.03 4.20
C SER A 109 -16.59 10.10 4.79
N ALA A 110 -15.39 10.62 5.05
CA ALA A 110 -14.28 9.86 5.59
C ALA A 110 -14.52 9.53 7.08
N LEU A 111 -14.29 8.28 7.45
CA LEU A 111 -14.30 7.79 8.83
C LEU A 111 -12.87 7.48 9.29
N ALA A 112 -12.61 7.64 10.59
CA ALA A 112 -11.36 7.16 11.19
C ALA A 112 -11.34 5.62 11.24
N GLN A 113 -10.17 5.03 11.48
CA GLN A 113 -10.01 3.59 11.68
C GLN A 113 -9.08 3.33 12.85
N ALA A 114 -9.31 2.25 13.61
CA ALA A 114 -8.31 1.75 14.56
C ALA A 114 -6.96 1.49 13.86
N TYR A 115 -5.88 2.06 14.39
CA TYR A 115 -4.66 2.37 13.61
C TYR A 115 -4.00 1.19 12.90
N ASN A 116 -3.63 0.11 13.60
CA ASN A 116 -2.93 -1.05 13.04
C ASN A 116 -3.90 -2.16 12.58
N HIS A 117 -5.20 -1.86 12.44
CA HIS A 117 -6.20 -2.84 12.06
C HIS A 117 -6.21 -4.09 12.98
N ILE A 118 -6.08 -3.88 14.29
CA ILE A 118 -6.09 -4.95 15.31
C ILE A 118 -7.55 -5.35 15.61
N ILE A 119 -7.81 -6.64 15.82
CA ILE A 119 -9.10 -7.12 16.31
C ILE A 119 -9.33 -6.63 17.73
N MET A 120 -10.06 -5.52 17.84
CA MET A 120 -10.21 -4.75 19.07
C MET A 120 -10.64 -5.62 20.25
N PRO A 121 -11.66 -6.50 20.16
CA PRO A 121 -12.09 -7.31 21.30
C PRO A 121 -11.01 -8.23 21.89
N LEU A 122 -10.03 -8.63 21.07
CA LEU A 122 -8.92 -9.48 21.48
C LEU A 122 -7.70 -8.68 21.98
N ALA A 123 -7.72 -7.36 21.90
CA ALA A 123 -6.67 -6.50 22.45
C ALA A 123 -6.93 -6.18 23.93
N ASN A 124 -5.86 -5.97 24.70
CA ASN A 124 -6.01 -5.47 26.06
C ASN A 124 -6.55 -4.02 26.03
N THR A 125 -7.14 -3.57 27.15
CA THR A 125 -7.78 -2.23 27.25
C THR A 125 -6.84 -1.08 26.90
N ARG A 126 -5.55 -1.19 27.21
CA ARG A 126 -4.58 -0.11 26.95
C ARG A 126 -4.30 0.01 25.45
N ASP A 127 -4.10 -1.12 24.78
CA ASP A 127 -3.86 -1.14 23.35
C ASP A 127 -5.11 -0.72 22.57
N LYS A 128 -6.31 -1.13 23.01
CA LYS A 128 -7.58 -0.61 22.46
C LYS A 128 -7.60 0.92 22.48
N ARG A 129 -7.29 1.54 23.62
CA ARG A 129 -7.26 3.02 23.74
C ARG A 129 -6.28 3.66 22.79
N THR A 130 -5.05 3.16 22.72
CA THR A 130 -4.03 3.70 21.81
C THR A 130 -4.44 3.55 20.35
N GLN A 131 -5.01 2.41 19.95
CA GLN A 131 -5.47 2.22 18.56
C GLN A 131 -6.52 3.27 18.16
N VAL A 132 -7.42 3.63 19.07
CA VAL A 132 -8.45 4.65 18.85
C VAL A 132 -7.83 6.04 18.80
N ILE A 133 -6.98 6.40 19.77
CA ILE A 133 -6.31 7.71 19.83
C ILE A 133 -5.46 7.93 18.57
N TRP A 134 -4.66 6.93 18.19
CA TRP A 134 -3.81 7.00 17.00
C TRP A 134 -4.63 7.10 15.72
N GLY A 135 -5.72 6.33 15.62
CA GLY A 135 -6.65 6.41 14.49
C GLY A 135 -7.28 7.80 14.32
N ILE A 136 -7.69 8.44 15.43
CA ILE A 136 -8.25 9.80 15.42
C ILE A 136 -7.18 10.85 15.06
N ARG A 137 -5.96 10.71 15.57
CA ARG A 137 -4.89 11.67 15.30
C ARG A 137 -4.35 11.58 13.88
N ASP A 138 -4.19 10.38 13.35
CA ASP A 138 -3.89 10.18 11.92
C ASP A 138 -4.98 10.82 11.05
N PHE A 139 -6.25 10.55 11.38
CA PHE A 139 -7.38 11.17 10.68
C PHE A 139 -7.31 12.71 10.71
N ARG A 140 -7.10 13.31 11.89
CA ARG A 140 -6.99 14.78 12.03
C ARG A 140 -5.84 15.35 11.22
N LYS A 141 -4.67 14.71 11.23
CA LYS A 141 -3.51 15.16 10.46
C LYS A 141 -3.81 15.22 8.96
N ARG A 142 -4.54 14.23 8.45
CA ARG A 142 -4.79 14.07 7.01
C ARG A 142 -5.98 14.89 6.51
N PHE A 143 -7.11 14.82 7.22
CA PHE A 143 -8.38 15.41 6.79
C PHE A 143 -8.67 16.77 7.43
N GLY A 144 -7.89 17.21 8.43
CA GLY A 144 -8.01 18.54 9.02
C GLY A 144 -9.29 18.78 9.86
N ARG A 145 -10.01 17.71 10.23
CA ARG A 145 -11.22 17.78 11.07
C ARG A 145 -11.30 16.60 12.04
N ASP A 146 -12.23 16.66 12.98
CA ASP A 146 -12.56 15.52 13.84
C ASP A 146 -13.37 14.45 13.08
N PRO A 147 -13.10 13.15 13.28
CA PRO A 147 -13.90 12.08 12.73
C PRO A 147 -15.21 11.94 13.51
N GLU A 148 -16.33 11.83 12.79
CA GLU A 148 -17.64 11.58 13.41
C GLU A 148 -17.89 10.08 13.64
N GLY A 149 -17.35 9.24 12.77
CA GLY A 149 -17.43 7.79 12.86
C GLY A 149 -16.07 7.12 12.82
N MET A 150 -16.01 5.90 13.32
CA MET A 150 -14.82 5.06 13.27
C MET A 150 -15.15 3.66 12.74
N TRP A 151 -14.37 3.18 11.77
CA TRP A 151 -14.36 1.80 11.34
C TRP A 151 -13.56 0.95 12.33
N LEU A 152 -14.23 -0.04 12.94
CA LEU A 152 -13.59 -1.05 13.74
C LEU A 152 -13.10 -2.18 12.81
N PRO A 153 -11.84 -2.65 12.94
CA PRO A 153 -11.29 -3.72 12.11
C PRO A 153 -12.21 -4.94 12.11
N GLU A 154 -12.64 -5.36 10.92
CA GLU A 154 -13.56 -6.47 10.71
C GLU A 154 -14.94 -6.29 11.37
N THR A 155 -15.33 -5.04 11.63
CA THR A 155 -16.44 -4.62 12.50
C THR A 155 -16.43 -5.31 13.86
N ALA A 156 -15.25 -5.79 14.30
CA ALA A 156 -15.11 -6.59 15.49
C ALA A 156 -15.26 -5.72 16.74
N MET A 157 -16.22 -6.05 17.61
CA MET A 157 -16.51 -5.23 18.78
C MET A 157 -16.92 -6.02 20.02
N ASP A 158 -16.71 -5.36 21.15
CA ASP A 158 -17.23 -5.67 22.48
C ASP A 158 -17.63 -4.35 23.17
N ILE A 159 -18.34 -4.42 24.29
CA ILE A 159 -18.84 -3.22 24.97
C ILE A 159 -17.68 -2.31 25.41
N GLY A 160 -16.55 -2.89 25.83
CA GLY A 160 -15.36 -2.12 26.20
C GLY A 160 -14.80 -1.32 25.02
N THR A 161 -14.79 -1.87 23.81
CA THR A 161 -14.35 -1.18 22.59
C THR A 161 -15.30 -0.05 22.23
N LEU A 162 -16.62 -0.31 22.24
CA LEU A 162 -17.63 0.72 21.97
C LEU A 162 -17.55 1.88 22.99
N ASP A 163 -17.29 1.57 24.25
CA ASP A 163 -17.14 2.56 25.30
C ASP A 163 -15.88 3.42 25.13
N ILE A 164 -14.77 2.83 24.68
CA ILE A 164 -13.53 3.56 24.42
C ILE A 164 -13.68 4.51 23.22
N ILE A 165 -14.33 4.10 22.13
CA ILE A 165 -14.54 5.02 20.99
C ILE A 165 -15.51 6.14 21.35
N ALA A 166 -16.56 5.86 22.12
CA ALA A 166 -17.48 6.88 22.63
C ALA A 166 -16.79 7.86 23.58
N GLU A 167 -15.87 7.38 24.42
CA GLU A 167 -15.02 8.21 25.29
C GLU A 167 -14.20 9.23 24.50
N GLN A 168 -13.77 8.88 23.28
CA GLN A 168 -12.97 9.74 22.42
C GLN A 168 -13.81 10.63 21.48
N GLY A 169 -15.13 10.69 21.68
CA GLY A 169 -16.02 11.58 20.93
C GLY A 169 -16.52 11.02 19.60
N ILE A 170 -16.28 9.76 19.29
CA ILE A 170 -16.87 9.10 18.12
C ILE A 170 -18.38 8.98 18.30
N LYS A 171 -19.15 9.48 17.33
CA LYS A 171 -20.62 9.53 17.36
C LYS A 171 -21.24 8.19 16.94
N PHE A 172 -20.64 7.51 15.96
CA PHE A 172 -21.18 6.25 15.45
C PHE A 172 -20.12 5.24 14.95
N THR A 173 -20.53 3.99 14.82
CA THR A 173 -19.79 2.94 14.10
C THR A 173 -20.76 2.06 13.28
N LEU A 174 -20.21 1.33 12.32
CA LEU A 174 -20.95 0.41 11.45
C LEU A 174 -20.77 -1.02 11.93
N LEU A 175 -21.83 -1.82 11.89
CA LEU A 175 -21.85 -3.22 12.31
C LEU A 175 -22.63 -4.09 11.34
N ALA A 176 -22.35 -5.39 11.35
CA ALA A 176 -23.12 -6.38 10.63
C ALA A 176 -24.45 -6.68 11.34
N PRO A 177 -25.52 -7.02 10.60
CA PRO A 177 -26.86 -7.15 11.18
C PRO A 177 -26.96 -8.26 12.25
N TRP A 178 -26.13 -9.30 12.20
CA TRP A 178 -26.09 -10.35 13.22
C TRP A 178 -25.40 -9.94 14.53
N GLN A 179 -24.78 -8.76 14.59
CA GLN A 179 -24.19 -8.23 15.81
C GLN A 179 -25.24 -7.55 16.71
N ALA A 180 -26.47 -7.36 16.22
CA ALA A 180 -27.61 -6.93 17.04
C ALA A 180 -28.25 -8.12 17.77
N LYS A 181 -28.54 -7.95 19.06
CA LYS A 181 -29.15 -8.96 19.91
C LYS A 181 -30.63 -8.67 20.15
N GLU A 182 -30.92 -7.49 20.67
CA GLU A 182 -32.27 -7.06 21.02
C GLU A 182 -32.45 -5.59 20.67
N VAL A 183 -33.65 -5.20 20.24
CA VAL A 183 -34.01 -3.80 19.97
C VAL A 183 -35.31 -3.41 20.64
N ARG A 184 -35.51 -2.11 20.88
CA ARG A 184 -36.81 -1.54 21.29
C ARG A 184 -36.96 -0.12 20.77
N LYS A 185 -38.20 0.38 20.67
CA LYS A 185 -38.47 1.79 20.36
C LYS A 185 -38.15 2.68 21.57
N LEU A 186 -37.67 3.88 21.30
CA LEU A 186 -37.57 4.97 22.27
C LEU A 186 -38.91 5.73 22.31
N SER A 187 -39.28 6.33 23.45
CA SER A 187 -40.51 7.12 23.52
C SER A 187 -40.37 8.47 22.79
N ASP A 188 -41.49 9.11 22.44
CA ASP A 188 -41.56 10.40 21.74
C ASP A 188 -40.80 11.56 22.44
N ALA A 189 -40.46 11.42 23.72
CA ALA A 189 -39.67 12.39 24.49
C ALA A 189 -38.16 12.11 24.48
N GLY A 190 -37.69 11.08 23.75
CA GLY A 190 -36.34 10.55 23.90
C GLY A 190 -36.11 9.87 25.26
N GLU A 191 -37.17 9.71 26.05
CA GLU A 191 -37.20 9.00 27.32
C GLU A 191 -37.51 7.51 27.07
N TRP A 192 -37.28 6.67 28.08
CA TRP A 192 -37.45 5.23 27.97
C TRP A 192 -38.93 4.88 27.79
N ASP A 193 -39.29 4.36 26.62
CA ASP A 193 -40.51 3.58 26.56
C ASP A 193 -40.25 2.27 27.34
N SER A 194 -41.21 1.88 28.17
CA SER A 194 -41.26 0.58 28.82
C SER A 194 -41.52 -0.58 27.84
N GLY A 195 -41.36 -0.35 26.54
CA GLY A 195 -41.53 -1.32 25.48
C GLY A 195 -40.66 -2.56 25.69
N GLU A 196 -41.22 -3.71 25.34
CA GLU A 196 -40.53 -4.99 25.42
C GLU A 196 -39.34 -5.05 24.46
N TRP A 197 -38.23 -5.60 24.92
CA TRP A 197 -37.08 -5.90 24.07
C TRP A 197 -37.46 -6.98 23.06
N GLN A 198 -37.30 -6.69 21.78
CA GLN A 198 -37.49 -7.64 20.70
C GLN A 198 -36.17 -8.31 20.34
N ASN A 199 -36.09 -9.64 20.40
CA ASN A 199 -34.92 -10.39 19.95
C ASN A 199 -34.79 -10.29 18.42
N VAL A 200 -33.60 -9.87 17.96
CA VAL A 200 -33.26 -9.69 16.54
C VAL A 200 -31.99 -10.45 16.14
N GLU A 201 -31.56 -11.41 16.96
CA GLU A 201 -30.39 -12.26 16.67
C GLU A 201 -30.50 -12.96 15.32
N GLY A 202 -29.38 -13.37 14.74
CA GLY A 202 -29.36 -14.04 13.44
C GLY A 202 -29.65 -13.09 12.27
N GLY A 203 -29.41 -11.78 12.45
CA GLY A 203 -29.50 -10.78 11.39
C GLY A 203 -30.91 -10.29 11.09
N ARG A 204 -31.82 -10.32 12.09
CA ARG A 204 -33.22 -9.86 11.95
C ARG A 204 -33.42 -8.38 12.29
N VAL A 205 -32.36 -7.65 12.63
CA VAL A 205 -32.44 -6.21 12.90
C VAL A 205 -32.86 -5.48 11.63
N ASP A 206 -33.72 -4.47 11.75
CA ASP A 206 -34.10 -3.64 10.60
C ASP A 206 -32.92 -2.69 10.28
N PRO A 207 -32.28 -2.81 9.11
CA PRO A 207 -31.09 -2.02 8.78
C PRO A 207 -31.42 -0.60 8.30
N THR A 208 -32.71 -0.21 8.27
CA THR A 208 -33.14 1.05 7.66
C THR A 208 -33.08 2.28 8.57
N THR A 209 -32.57 2.13 9.79
CA THR A 209 -32.49 3.21 10.78
C THR A 209 -31.23 3.10 11.63
N ALA A 210 -30.87 4.20 12.29
CA ALA A 210 -29.84 4.25 13.32
C ALA A 210 -30.40 3.74 14.67
N TYR A 211 -29.53 3.10 15.46
CA TYR A 211 -29.88 2.60 16.80
C TYR A 211 -28.97 3.20 17.87
N LEU A 212 -29.53 3.56 19.02
CA LEU A 212 -28.78 4.04 20.17
C LEU A 212 -28.34 2.84 21.04
N CYS A 213 -27.05 2.75 21.35
CA CYS A 213 -26.52 1.77 22.29
C CYS A 213 -26.10 2.48 23.58
N ASN A 214 -26.68 2.06 24.71
CA ASN A 214 -26.30 2.56 26.03
C ASN A 214 -25.17 1.71 26.61
N LEU A 215 -24.12 2.38 27.06
CA LEU A 215 -22.91 1.73 27.56
C LEU A 215 -22.91 1.71 29.10
N PRO A 216 -22.27 0.72 29.75
CA PRO A 216 -22.22 0.62 31.20
C PRO A 216 -21.63 1.84 31.92
N SER A 217 -20.80 2.63 31.23
CA SER A 217 -20.21 3.88 31.72
C SER A 217 -21.21 5.04 31.81
N GLY A 218 -22.41 4.90 31.23
CA GLY A 218 -23.38 5.98 31.04
C GLY A 218 -23.20 6.75 29.72
N ARG A 219 -22.12 6.49 28.97
CA ARG A 219 -21.96 6.99 27.60
C ARG A 219 -22.95 6.29 26.65
N ARG A 220 -23.12 6.89 25.48
CA ARG A 220 -23.99 6.38 24.42
C ARG A 220 -23.26 6.45 23.09
N ILE A 221 -23.57 5.52 22.20
CA ILE A 221 -23.05 5.51 20.83
C ILE A 221 -24.14 5.07 19.86
N THR A 222 -24.15 5.67 18.67
CA THR A 222 -25.06 5.27 17.60
C THR A 222 -24.46 4.13 16.78
N LEU A 223 -25.27 3.12 16.47
CA LEU A 223 -24.89 1.97 15.67
C LEU A 223 -25.75 1.90 14.41
N PHE A 224 -25.08 1.69 13.28
CA PHE A 224 -25.72 1.42 11.99
C PHE A 224 -25.49 -0.04 11.60
N PHE A 225 -26.57 -0.75 11.24
CA PHE A 225 -26.51 -2.14 10.80
C PHE A 225 -26.76 -2.20 9.30
N TYR A 226 -25.77 -2.60 8.50
CA TYR A 226 -25.90 -2.57 7.04
C TYR A 226 -26.76 -3.71 6.48
N GLU A 227 -27.23 -3.53 5.24
CA GLU A 227 -27.95 -4.54 4.47
C GLU A 227 -27.02 -5.71 4.09
N GLY A 228 -27.05 -6.77 4.90
CA GLY A 228 -26.13 -7.91 4.76
C GLY A 228 -26.26 -8.66 3.44
N SER A 229 -27.49 -8.87 2.97
CA SER A 229 -27.73 -9.60 1.72
C SER A 229 -27.21 -8.85 0.48
N LEU A 230 -27.35 -7.53 0.46
CA LEU A 230 -26.88 -6.67 -0.62
C LEU A 230 -25.36 -6.52 -0.60
N SER A 231 -24.78 -6.35 0.59
CA SER A 231 -23.33 -6.28 0.76
C SER A 231 -22.66 -7.58 0.29
N TYR A 232 -23.24 -8.75 0.62
CA TYR A 232 -22.78 -10.04 0.08
C TYR A 232 -22.91 -10.12 -1.45
N ALA A 233 -24.02 -9.63 -2.02
CA ALA A 233 -24.25 -9.69 -3.46
C ALA A 233 -23.22 -8.87 -4.28
N ILE A 234 -22.73 -7.76 -3.71
CA ILE A 234 -21.65 -6.96 -4.28
C ILE A 234 -20.33 -7.71 -4.24
N ALA A 235 -19.97 -8.28 -3.09
CA ALA A 235 -18.71 -8.97 -2.93
C ALA A 235 -18.62 -10.26 -3.77
N SER A 236 -19.72 -11.02 -3.89
CA SER A 236 -19.66 -12.40 -4.38
C SER A 236 -20.74 -12.82 -5.39
N ALA A 237 -21.79 -12.03 -5.63
CA ALA A 237 -22.88 -12.39 -6.56
C ALA A 237 -22.87 -11.60 -7.88
N GLY A 238 -21.82 -10.81 -8.14
CA GLY A 238 -21.62 -10.13 -9.42
C GLY A 238 -22.49 -8.89 -9.65
N LEU A 239 -23.03 -8.27 -8.59
CA LEU A 239 -23.88 -7.07 -8.71
C LEU A 239 -23.14 -5.86 -9.32
N LEU A 240 -21.81 -5.86 -9.29
CA LEU A 240 -20.95 -4.83 -9.89
C LEU A 240 -20.80 -4.95 -11.42
N LYS A 241 -21.45 -5.92 -12.08
CA LYS A 241 -21.44 -6.02 -13.55
C LYS A 241 -22.25 -4.92 -14.23
N SER A 242 -23.19 -4.29 -13.52
CA SER A 242 -24.07 -3.24 -14.05
C SER A 242 -24.45 -2.26 -12.95
N GLY A 243 -24.05 -0.99 -13.11
CA GLY A 243 -24.41 0.07 -12.17
C GLY A 243 -25.92 0.27 -12.04
N THR A 244 -26.67 0.16 -13.14
CA THR A 244 -28.13 0.25 -13.14
C THR A 244 -28.79 -0.90 -12.39
N GLU A 245 -28.28 -2.13 -12.53
CA GLU A 245 -28.78 -3.28 -11.78
C GLU A 245 -28.52 -3.12 -10.28
N MET A 246 -27.31 -2.68 -9.91
CA MET A 246 -26.96 -2.33 -8.55
C MET A 246 -27.91 -1.26 -7.97
N ALA A 247 -28.16 -0.18 -8.71
CA ALA A 247 -29.06 0.89 -8.30
C ALA A 247 -30.50 0.37 -8.05
N ASN A 248 -31.04 -0.39 -9.00
CA ASN A 248 -32.38 -0.97 -8.87
C ASN A 248 -32.47 -1.92 -7.66
N ARG A 249 -31.40 -2.68 -7.41
CA ARG A 249 -31.35 -3.59 -6.26
C ARG A 249 -31.32 -2.85 -4.93
N LEU A 250 -30.55 -1.77 -4.81
CA LEU A 250 -30.57 -0.89 -3.63
C LEU A 250 -31.94 -0.27 -3.41
N VAL A 251 -32.56 0.27 -4.48
CA VAL A 251 -33.89 0.89 -4.40
C VAL A 251 -34.97 -0.12 -4.02
N SER A 252 -34.83 -1.38 -4.42
CA SER A 252 -35.79 -2.44 -4.07
C SER A 252 -35.83 -2.81 -2.58
N ALA A 253 -34.83 -2.39 -1.79
CA ALA A 253 -34.79 -2.65 -0.35
C ALA A 253 -35.67 -1.69 0.48
N PHE A 254 -36.13 -0.58 -0.12
CA PHE A 254 -37.11 0.29 0.54
C PHE A 254 -38.47 -0.40 0.64
N SER A 255 -39.13 -0.30 1.80
CA SER A 255 -40.49 -0.80 2.00
C SER A 255 -41.49 0.35 2.06
N GLY A 256 -42.70 0.13 1.52
CA GLY A 256 -43.83 1.04 1.69
C GLY A 256 -44.56 0.88 3.02
N GLU A 257 -44.23 -0.16 3.80
CA GLU A 257 -44.90 -0.49 5.06
C GLU A 257 -44.34 0.24 6.29
N ARG A 258 -43.12 0.78 6.19
CA ARG A 258 -42.49 1.55 7.27
C ARG A 258 -43.05 2.96 7.31
N ASP A 259 -43.17 3.55 8.49
CA ASP A 259 -43.67 4.92 8.69
C ASP A 259 -42.57 5.95 9.02
N TRP A 260 -41.29 5.56 9.00
CA TRP A 260 -40.12 6.42 9.23
C TRP A 260 -39.26 6.64 7.96
N PRO A 261 -38.40 7.68 7.93
CA PRO A 261 -37.37 7.86 6.90
C PRO A 261 -36.41 6.67 6.84
N GLN A 262 -36.18 6.10 5.66
CA GLN A 262 -35.42 4.86 5.50
C GLN A 262 -34.01 5.11 4.95
N LEU A 263 -33.01 4.50 5.57
CA LEU A 263 -31.64 4.42 5.07
C LEU A 263 -31.34 3.01 4.54
N VAL A 264 -31.18 2.86 3.22
CA VAL A 264 -30.57 1.63 2.68
C VAL A 264 -29.07 1.84 2.61
N HIS A 265 -28.31 1.10 3.42
CA HIS A 265 -26.85 1.22 3.39
C HIS A 265 -26.13 -0.13 3.34
N ILE A 266 -24.98 -0.13 2.67
CA ILE A 266 -24.12 -1.30 2.46
C ILE A 266 -22.70 -1.00 2.96
N ALA A 267 -21.97 -2.03 3.34
CA ALA A 267 -20.56 -1.94 3.71
C ALA A 267 -19.78 -3.10 3.07
N ASN A 268 -18.69 -2.78 2.39
CA ASN A 268 -17.84 -3.73 1.67
C ASN A 268 -16.37 -3.37 1.80
N ASP A 269 -15.48 -4.35 1.61
CA ASP A 269 -14.08 -4.07 1.27
C ASP A 269 -14.06 -3.20 0.01
N GLY A 270 -13.42 -2.04 0.11
CA GLY A 270 -13.39 -1.02 -0.92
C GLY A 270 -12.68 -1.50 -2.19
N GLU A 271 -11.75 -2.45 -2.05
CA GLU A 271 -11.08 -3.16 -3.13
C GLU A 271 -12.05 -3.91 -4.05
N SER A 272 -13.31 -4.14 -3.62
CA SER A 272 -14.39 -4.65 -4.47
C SER A 272 -14.71 -3.70 -5.63
N TYR A 273 -14.57 -2.39 -5.42
CA TYR A 273 -14.86 -1.36 -6.42
C TYR A 273 -13.65 -1.12 -7.34
N GLY A 274 -13.08 -2.19 -7.91
CA GLY A 274 -11.98 -2.10 -8.89
C GLY A 274 -11.05 -3.30 -8.91
N HIS A 275 -10.40 -3.62 -7.79
CA HIS A 275 -9.36 -4.65 -7.73
C HIS A 275 -9.94 -6.07 -7.78
N HIS A 276 -10.90 -6.40 -6.91
CA HIS A 276 -11.54 -7.72 -6.91
C HIS A 276 -12.53 -7.89 -8.08
N HIS A 277 -13.14 -6.78 -8.53
CA HIS A 277 -14.05 -6.74 -9.67
C HIS A 277 -13.60 -5.62 -10.61
N GLN A 278 -12.96 -6.00 -11.72
CA GLN A 278 -12.51 -5.07 -12.74
C GLN A 278 -13.65 -4.14 -13.16
N PHE A 279 -13.38 -2.82 -13.17
CA PHE A 279 -14.34 -1.75 -13.46
C PHE A 279 -15.47 -1.59 -12.41
N GLY A 280 -15.32 -2.17 -11.22
CA GLY A 280 -16.27 -1.99 -10.12
C GLY A 280 -16.45 -0.53 -9.69
N ASP A 281 -15.43 0.31 -9.84
CA ASP A 281 -15.48 1.76 -9.64
C ASP A 281 -16.44 2.44 -10.65
N MET A 282 -16.47 1.99 -11.90
CA MET A 282 -17.37 2.50 -12.94
C MET A 282 -18.81 2.06 -12.70
N ALA A 283 -19.01 0.81 -12.29
CA ALA A 283 -20.33 0.33 -11.89
C ALA A 283 -20.88 1.11 -10.69
N LEU A 284 -20.04 1.40 -9.70
CA LEU A 284 -20.40 2.25 -8.56
C LEU A 284 -20.76 3.68 -8.99
N ALA A 285 -19.96 4.30 -9.85
CA ALA A 285 -20.25 5.64 -10.38
C ALA A 285 -21.59 5.67 -11.14
N ALA A 286 -21.83 4.68 -12.01
CA ALA A 286 -23.05 4.54 -12.78
C ALA A 286 -24.28 4.28 -11.89
N CYS A 287 -24.12 3.49 -10.83
CA CYS A 287 -25.15 3.23 -9.83
C CYS A 287 -25.63 4.53 -9.17
N MET A 288 -24.70 5.29 -8.59
CA MET A 288 -25.04 6.55 -7.92
C MET A 288 -25.58 7.59 -8.91
N HIS A 289 -25.05 7.62 -10.14
CA HIS A 289 -25.53 8.53 -11.17
C HIS A 289 -26.97 8.23 -11.57
N HIS A 290 -27.31 6.95 -11.76
CA HIS A 290 -28.65 6.52 -12.10
C HIS A 290 -29.66 6.86 -10.99
N ILE A 291 -29.29 6.66 -9.72
CA ILE A 291 -30.13 7.01 -8.56
C ILE A 291 -30.45 8.51 -8.54
N GLU A 292 -29.42 9.35 -8.71
CA GLU A 292 -29.56 10.82 -8.67
C GLU A 292 -30.35 11.34 -9.88
N GLU A 293 -30.01 10.90 -11.09
CA GLU A 293 -30.64 11.37 -12.34
C GLU A 293 -32.14 11.04 -12.39
N ASN A 294 -32.53 9.87 -11.86
CA ASN A 294 -33.91 9.41 -11.84
C ASN A 294 -34.65 9.75 -10.54
N ASN A 295 -34.03 10.51 -9.62
CA ASN A 295 -34.59 10.89 -8.32
C ASN A 295 -35.15 9.69 -7.52
N LEU A 296 -34.46 8.54 -7.56
CA LEU A 296 -34.94 7.30 -6.94
C LEU A 296 -34.80 7.30 -5.41
N ALA A 297 -33.74 7.94 -4.92
CA ALA A 297 -33.43 8.16 -3.50
C ALA A 297 -32.38 9.28 -3.37
N ARG A 298 -32.23 9.84 -2.16
CA ARG A 298 -31.16 10.79 -1.84
C ARG A 298 -29.90 10.04 -1.44
N ILE A 299 -28.78 10.29 -2.14
CA ILE A 299 -27.46 9.86 -1.68
C ILE A 299 -27.08 10.70 -0.44
N THR A 300 -26.59 10.05 0.61
CA THR A 300 -26.19 10.67 1.88
C THR A 300 -24.94 10.00 2.43
N ASN A 301 -24.33 10.60 3.46
CA ASN A 301 -23.44 9.90 4.38
C ASN A 301 -24.10 9.71 5.76
N TYR A 302 -23.41 8.99 6.65
CA TYR A 302 -23.94 8.66 7.99
C TYR A 302 -24.10 9.89 8.90
N GLY A 303 -23.19 10.87 8.82
CA GLY A 303 -23.26 12.08 9.62
C GLY A 303 -24.51 12.91 9.31
N GLU A 304 -24.73 13.20 8.02
CA GLU A 304 -25.89 13.95 7.54
C GLU A 304 -27.20 13.19 7.86
N PHE A 305 -27.23 11.88 7.60
CA PHE A 305 -28.42 11.08 7.92
C PHE A 305 -28.74 11.13 9.41
N LEU A 306 -27.73 11.02 10.28
CA LEU A 306 -27.89 11.04 11.73
C LEU A 306 -28.37 12.38 12.26
N GLU A 307 -27.89 13.50 11.68
CA GLU A 307 -28.38 14.84 12.04
C GLU A 307 -29.87 15.00 11.69
N MET A 308 -30.27 14.57 10.50
CA MET A 308 -31.66 14.68 10.04
C MET A 308 -32.60 13.66 10.70
N ASN A 309 -32.08 12.48 11.05
CA ASN A 309 -32.86 11.35 11.56
C ASN A 309 -32.19 10.76 12.82
N PRO A 310 -32.31 11.43 13.98
CA PRO A 310 -31.79 10.91 15.24
C PRO A 310 -32.35 9.51 15.56
N PRO A 311 -31.60 8.64 16.27
CA PRO A 311 -32.05 7.28 16.56
C PRO A 311 -33.36 7.29 17.35
N THR A 312 -34.35 6.58 16.84
CA THR A 312 -35.66 6.35 17.50
C THR A 312 -35.75 4.99 18.16
N HIS A 313 -34.68 4.19 18.06
CA HIS A 313 -34.61 2.83 18.58
C HIS A 313 -33.36 2.65 19.43
N GLU A 314 -33.44 1.78 20.42
CA GLU A 314 -32.33 1.33 21.23
C GLU A 314 -31.92 -0.10 20.83
N VAL A 315 -30.63 -0.43 20.97
CA VAL A 315 -30.10 -1.76 20.68
C VAL A 315 -29.18 -2.28 21.79
N ARG A 316 -29.28 -3.58 22.05
CA ARG A 316 -28.27 -4.39 22.74
C ARG A 316 -27.53 -5.23 21.72
N VAL A 317 -26.23 -5.36 21.89
CA VAL A 317 -25.35 -6.03 20.93
C VAL A 317 -24.82 -7.35 21.46
N ALA A 318 -24.42 -8.23 20.53
CA ALA A 318 -23.67 -9.43 20.83
C ALA A 318 -22.16 -9.14 20.81
N GLU A 319 -21.49 -9.34 21.95
CA GLU A 319 -20.04 -9.09 22.10
C GLU A 319 -19.18 -10.14 21.41
N ASN A 320 -17.93 -9.78 21.10
CA ASN A 320 -16.94 -10.66 20.47
C ASN A 320 -17.42 -11.20 19.11
N THR A 321 -18.20 -10.37 18.40
CA THR A 321 -18.69 -10.65 17.04
C THR A 321 -17.91 -9.85 16.00
N SER A 322 -17.96 -10.26 14.72
CA SER A 322 -17.34 -9.59 13.57
C SER A 322 -18.21 -9.76 12.31
N TRP A 323 -17.92 -9.02 11.23
CA TRP A 323 -18.62 -9.16 9.96
C TRP A 323 -18.13 -10.31 9.05
N SER A 324 -16.95 -10.87 9.32
CA SER A 324 -16.27 -11.79 8.37
C SER A 324 -16.07 -13.19 8.95
N CYS A 325 -16.56 -13.44 10.18
CA CYS A 325 -16.58 -14.75 10.80
C CYS A 325 -17.90 -15.02 11.53
N ILE A 326 -18.60 -16.08 11.12
CA ILE A 326 -19.85 -16.53 11.75
C ILE A 326 -19.66 -17.00 13.20
N HIS A 327 -18.42 -17.30 13.59
CA HIS A 327 -18.02 -17.69 14.94
C HIS A 327 -17.52 -16.49 15.77
N GLY A 328 -17.82 -15.26 15.36
CA GLY A 328 -17.46 -14.05 16.07
C GLY A 328 -16.02 -13.61 15.80
N VAL A 329 -15.17 -13.54 16.81
CA VAL A 329 -13.73 -13.20 16.66
C VAL A 329 -12.81 -14.42 16.57
N GLU A 330 -13.38 -15.62 16.51
CA GLU A 330 -12.62 -16.87 16.57
C GLU A 330 -11.72 -17.09 15.35
N ARG A 331 -12.00 -16.47 14.19
CA ARG A 331 -11.08 -16.46 13.04
C ARG A 331 -9.67 -15.96 13.41
N TRP A 332 -9.54 -15.09 14.41
CA TRP A 332 -8.25 -14.52 14.83
C TRP A 332 -7.73 -15.10 16.14
N ARG A 333 -8.35 -16.17 16.64
CA ARG A 333 -8.02 -16.77 17.94
C ARG A 333 -7.97 -18.30 17.94
N SER A 334 -8.75 -18.98 17.11
CA SER A 334 -8.88 -20.44 17.15
C SER A 334 -9.08 -21.07 15.77
N ASP A 335 -9.02 -22.41 15.74
CA ASP A 335 -9.35 -23.21 14.56
C ASP A 335 -10.88 -23.29 14.38
N CYS A 336 -11.49 -22.18 14.00
CA CYS A 336 -12.94 -22.08 13.79
C CYS A 336 -13.38 -22.64 12.41
N GLY A 337 -12.48 -23.27 11.65
CA GLY A 337 -12.71 -23.81 10.31
C GLY A 337 -12.86 -22.77 9.20
N CYS A 338 -12.81 -21.47 9.50
CA CYS A 338 -12.85 -20.42 8.48
C CYS A 338 -11.50 -20.34 7.75
N ASN A 339 -11.50 -20.68 6.46
CA ASN A 339 -10.34 -20.70 5.57
C ASN A 339 -10.70 -20.11 4.18
N SER A 340 -9.70 -19.94 3.32
CA SER A 340 -9.84 -19.38 1.97
C SER A 340 -10.41 -20.39 0.95
N GLY A 341 -10.67 -21.63 1.36
CA GLY A 341 -11.20 -22.71 0.52
C GLY A 341 -10.21 -23.29 -0.50
N LYS A 342 -8.96 -22.82 -0.53
CA LYS A 342 -7.98 -23.20 -1.57
C LYS A 342 -7.41 -24.61 -1.35
N PHE A 343 -7.24 -25.03 -0.09
CA PHE A 343 -6.65 -26.30 0.27
C PHE A 343 -7.52 -27.08 1.26
N PRO A 344 -8.33 -28.05 0.79
CA PRO A 344 -9.33 -28.73 1.63
C PRO A 344 -8.79 -29.49 2.85
N HIS A 345 -7.51 -29.85 2.85
CA HIS A 345 -6.87 -30.62 3.93
C HIS A 345 -6.15 -29.75 4.97
N TRP A 346 -6.05 -28.44 4.74
CA TRP A 346 -5.39 -27.52 5.65
C TRP A 346 -6.29 -27.18 6.84
N ASN A 347 -5.68 -26.90 7.99
CA ASN A 347 -6.38 -26.53 9.22
C ASN A 347 -5.74 -25.29 9.85
N GLN A 348 -6.48 -24.65 10.75
CA GLN A 348 -6.10 -23.38 11.36
C GLN A 348 -5.71 -23.54 12.83
N LYS A 349 -5.27 -24.73 13.23
CA LYS A 349 -4.80 -25.04 14.61
C LYS A 349 -3.63 -24.19 15.07
N TRP A 350 -2.93 -23.53 14.15
CA TRP A 350 -1.81 -22.63 14.42
C TRP A 350 -2.22 -21.28 15.01
N ARG A 351 -3.47 -20.84 14.77
CA ARG A 351 -3.95 -19.50 15.15
C ARG A 351 -3.90 -19.23 16.66
N GLY A 352 -4.37 -20.18 17.46
CA GLY A 352 -4.38 -20.09 18.92
C GLY A 352 -2.97 -20.07 19.52
N PRO A 353 -2.14 -21.09 19.26
CA PRO A 353 -0.75 -21.12 19.72
C PRO A 353 0.07 -19.89 19.29
N LEU A 354 -0.14 -19.36 18.08
CA LEU A 354 0.50 -18.10 17.66
C LEU A 354 0.03 -16.93 18.53
N ARG A 355 -1.28 -16.81 18.76
CA ARG A 355 -1.84 -15.75 19.58
C ARG A 355 -1.31 -15.80 21.00
N ASP A 356 -1.23 -16.99 21.59
CA ASP A 356 -0.68 -17.21 22.93
C ASP A 356 0.80 -16.80 23.00
N ALA A 357 1.63 -17.19 22.02
CA ALA A 357 3.04 -16.81 21.96
C ALA A 357 3.25 -15.29 21.87
N LEU A 358 2.40 -14.58 21.11
CA LEU A 358 2.46 -13.13 21.00
C LEU A 358 1.94 -12.43 22.27
N ASP A 359 0.90 -12.97 22.90
CA ASP A 359 0.38 -12.48 24.18
C ASP A 359 1.42 -12.64 25.29
N GLU A 360 2.11 -13.78 25.36
CA GLU A 360 3.24 -13.99 26.28
C GLU A 360 4.34 -12.97 26.00
N LEU A 361 4.77 -12.78 24.74
CA LEU A 361 5.78 -11.77 24.41
C LEU A 361 5.36 -10.37 24.87
N ARG A 362 4.14 -9.94 24.55
CA ARG A 362 3.59 -8.63 24.97
C ARG A 362 3.63 -8.47 26.49
N ASP A 363 3.20 -9.49 27.22
CA ASP A 363 3.08 -9.44 28.67
C ASP A 363 4.46 -9.46 29.37
N HIS A 364 5.50 -9.96 28.71
CA HIS A 364 6.91 -9.76 29.12
C HIS A 364 7.42 -8.34 28.82
N LEU A 365 7.04 -7.76 27.68
CA LEU A 365 7.50 -6.43 27.26
C LEU A 365 6.89 -5.28 28.09
N ILE A 366 5.63 -5.39 28.50
CA ILE A 366 4.91 -4.31 29.21
C ILE A 366 5.57 -3.92 30.55
N PRO A 367 5.88 -4.85 31.49
CA PRO A 367 6.53 -4.51 32.74
C PRO A 367 7.95 -3.98 32.53
N ALA A 368 8.69 -4.56 31.58
CA ALA A 368 10.06 -4.14 31.26
C ALA A 368 10.08 -2.72 30.69
N TYR A 369 9.16 -2.39 29.78
CA TYR A 369 8.95 -1.02 29.29
C TYR A 369 8.69 -0.05 30.45
N LYS A 370 7.69 -0.35 31.29
CA LYS A 370 7.30 0.51 32.40
C LYS A 370 8.46 0.74 33.38
N HIS A 371 9.23 -0.29 33.68
CA HIS A 371 10.38 -0.20 34.58
C HIS A 371 11.49 0.69 34.00
N ASN A 372 11.81 0.51 32.71
CA ASN A 372 12.94 1.17 32.08
C ASN A 372 12.66 2.62 31.63
N ILE A 373 11.40 3.01 31.47
CA ILE A 373 11.03 4.33 30.93
C ILE A 373 10.65 5.36 32.01
N ARG A 374 10.30 4.91 33.22
CA ARG A 374 9.76 5.76 34.30
C ARG A 374 10.68 6.88 34.77
N ASP A 375 11.99 6.73 34.59
CA ASP A 375 12.99 7.71 35.04
C ASP A 375 13.22 8.82 33.99
N TYR A 376 12.60 8.71 32.81
CA TYR A 376 12.77 9.66 31.70
C TYR A 376 11.50 10.47 31.39
N LEU A 377 10.30 9.89 31.58
CA LEU A 377 9.03 10.47 31.12
C LEU A 377 8.05 10.79 32.26
N LYS A 378 7.31 11.89 32.11
CA LYS A 378 6.28 12.35 33.09
C LYS A 378 5.15 11.33 33.25
N ASP A 379 4.63 10.84 32.12
CA ASP A 379 3.62 9.80 32.04
C ASP A 379 3.99 8.82 30.92
N PRO A 380 4.53 7.63 31.24
CA PRO A 380 4.90 6.62 30.25
C PRO A 380 3.78 6.18 29.30
N TRP A 381 2.53 6.17 29.76
CA TRP A 381 1.41 5.66 28.97
C TRP A 381 0.75 6.76 28.16
N GLY A 382 0.53 7.95 28.74
CA GLY A 382 0.14 9.14 27.98
C GLY A 382 1.14 9.45 26.86
N THR A 383 2.44 9.44 27.17
CA THR A 383 3.50 9.65 26.16
C THR A 383 3.49 8.59 25.05
N ARG A 384 3.12 7.34 25.39
CA ARG A 384 2.96 6.27 24.38
C ARG A 384 1.76 6.53 23.47
N ASP A 385 0.66 7.06 24.01
CA ASP A 385 -0.50 7.49 23.22
C ASP A 385 -0.16 8.68 22.33
N ASP A 386 0.68 9.61 22.82
CA ASP A 386 1.16 10.78 22.09
C ASP A 386 2.24 10.46 21.05
N TYR A 387 2.87 9.29 21.12
CA TYR A 387 3.97 8.91 20.22
C TYR A 387 3.56 8.82 18.73
N ILE A 388 2.27 8.79 18.43
CA ILE A 388 1.77 8.90 17.06
C ILE A 388 2.23 10.19 16.37
N GLU A 389 2.42 11.30 17.10
CA GLU A 389 2.94 12.54 16.50
C GLU A 389 4.35 12.33 15.92
N VAL A 390 5.18 11.53 16.59
CA VAL A 390 6.52 11.15 16.11
C VAL A 390 6.44 10.13 14.98
N VAL A 391 5.53 9.15 15.06
CA VAL A 391 5.35 8.16 13.99
C VAL A 391 4.92 8.82 12.68
N LEU A 392 4.04 9.85 12.77
CA LEU A 392 3.55 10.60 11.63
C LEU A 392 4.56 11.63 11.10
N ASP A 393 5.43 12.19 11.95
CA ASP A 393 6.52 13.08 11.57
C ASP A 393 7.79 12.81 12.39
N ARG A 394 8.79 12.20 11.75
CA ARG A 394 10.09 11.88 12.37
C ARG A 394 11.14 12.98 12.16
N SER A 395 10.73 14.20 11.78
CA SER A 395 11.65 15.33 11.69
C SER A 395 12.36 15.57 13.04
N PRO A 396 13.67 15.91 13.03
CA PRO A 396 14.40 16.19 14.27
C PRO A 396 13.70 17.23 15.15
N GLU A 397 13.11 18.24 14.53
CA GLU A 397 12.40 19.34 15.21
C GLU A 397 11.17 18.83 15.97
N ASN A 398 10.36 17.96 15.35
CA ASN A 398 9.17 17.40 15.97
C ASN A 398 9.53 16.45 17.12
N VAL A 399 10.56 15.62 16.94
CA VAL A 399 11.04 14.70 18.00
C VAL A 399 11.59 15.48 19.20
N GLU A 400 12.32 16.57 18.97
CA GLU A 400 12.78 17.44 20.05
C GLU A 400 11.62 18.12 20.80
N GLU A 401 10.58 18.59 20.08
CA GLU A 401 9.36 19.13 20.71
C GLU A 401 8.63 18.07 21.55
N PHE A 402 8.52 16.85 21.04
CA PHE A 402 7.95 15.72 21.77
C PHE A 402 8.71 15.47 23.08
N PHE A 403 10.04 15.51 23.07
CA PHE A 403 10.83 15.40 24.30
C PHE A 403 10.60 16.57 25.25
N ARG A 404 10.51 17.82 24.76
CA ARG A 404 10.19 18.99 25.60
C ARG A 404 8.86 18.83 26.32
N ALA A 405 7.85 18.30 25.63
CA ALA A 405 6.52 18.07 26.19
C ALA A 405 6.51 16.95 27.24
N HIS A 406 7.15 15.81 26.97
CA HIS A 406 6.95 14.57 27.74
C HIS A 406 8.05 14.21 28.74
N ALA A 407 9.29 14.68 28.54
CA ALA A 407 10.42 14.30 29.38
C ALA A 407 10.34 14.94 30.79
N LEU A 408 10.81 14.22 31.81
CA LEU A 408 10.90 14.72 33.20
C LEU A 408 11.93 15.83 33.36
N ARG A 409 12.96 15.81 32.51
CA ARG A 409 14.11 16.72 32.49
C ARG A 409 14.70 16.72 31.08
N GLU A 410 15.67 17.60 30.86
CA GLU A 410 16.50 17.52 29.66
C GLU A 410 17.24 16.17 29.62
N LEU A 411 17.14 15.50 28.47
CA LEU A 411 17.72 14.18 28.23
C LEU A 411 18.96 14.30 27.34
N THR A 412 19.99 13.51 27.62
CA THR A 412 21.16 13.40 26.73
C THR A 412 20.78 12.69 25.43
N THR A 413 21.62 12.79 24.40
CA THR A 413 21.39 12.08 23.12
C THR A 413 21.24 10.57 23.32
N GLN A 414 22.02 9.96 24.20
CA GLN A 414 21.92 8.53 24.51
C GLN A 414 20.62 8.18 25.24
N GLU A 415 20.16 9.05 26.15
CA GLU A 415 18.89 8.86 26.85
C GLU A 415 17.70 9.02 25.90
N LYS A 416 17.75 10.01 24.99
CA LYS A 416 16.74 10.18 23.93
C LYS A 416 16.64 8.94 23.04
N SER A 417 17.78 8.43 22.54
CA SER A 417 17.80 7.19 21.77
C SER A 417 17.19 6.02 22.55
N ARG A 418 17.56 5.86 23.82
CA ARG A 418 16.99 4.82 24.70
C ARG A 418 15.48 4.94 24.85
N VAL A 419 14.95 6.15 25.03
CA VAL A 419 13.50 6.40 25.14
C VAL A 419 12.79 6.09 23.82
N LEU A 420 13.34 6.52 22.67
CA LEU A 420 12.77 6.19 21.35
C LEU A 420 12.69 4.67 21.15
N LYS A 421 13.74 3.92 21.49
CA LYS A 421 13.71 2.45 21.43
C LYS A 421 12.61 1.85 22.29
N LEU A 422 12.42 2.34 23.52
CA LEU A 422 11.38 1.84 24.42
C LEU A 422 9.97 2.10 23.87
N LEU A 423 9.75 3.28 23.27
CA LEU A 423 8.49 3.62 22.60
C LEU A 423 8.27 2.76 21.34
N GLU A 424 9.32 2.51 20.56
CA GLU A 424 9.28 1.60 19.41
C GLU A 424 8.97 0.15 19.80
N VAL A 425 9.48 -0.35 20.94
CA VAL A 425 9.09 -1.67 21.47
C VAL A 425 7.57 -1.75 21.67
N GLN A 426 6.94 -0.71 22.22
CA GLN A 426 5.48 -0.67 22.40
C GLN A 426 4.73 -0.52 21.07
N ARG A 427 5.26 0.25 20.11
CA ARG A 427 4.69 0.37 18.77
C ARG A 427 4.68 -0.98 18.05
N LEU A 428 5.82 -1.68 18.05
CA LEU A 428 5.98 -2.98 17.40
C LEU A 428 5.16 -4.08 18.08
N ALA A 429 5.04 -4.03 19.41
CA ALA A 429 4.17 -4.93 20.17
C ALA A 429 2.68 -4.75 19.81
N MET A 430 2.25 -3.58 19.34
CA MET A 430 0.91 -3.42 18.75
C MET A 430 0.86 -3.91 17.30
N ALA A 431 1.86 -3.58 16.49
CA ALA A 431 1.90 -3.93 15.07
C ALA A 431 1.84 -5.45 14.81
N MET A 432 2.39 -6.27 15.70
CA MET A 432 2.32 -7.73 15.61
C MET A 432 0.90 -8.31 15.78
N TYR A 433 -0.13 -7.49 16.05
CA TYR A 433 -1.53 -7.94 16.14
C TYR A 433 -2.41 -7.49 14.97
N THR A 434 -1.81 -7.04 13.87
CA THR A 434 -2.52 -6.73 12.63
C THR A 434 -3.37 -7.94 12.20
N SER A 435 -4.68 -7.75 11.97
CA SER A 435 -5.63 -8.86 11.81
C SER A 435 -5.33 -9.82 10.65
N CYS A 436 -4.74 -9.32 9.55
CA CYS A 436 -4.45 -10.11 8.36
C CYS A 436 -3.53 -11.31 8.64
N GLY A 437 -2.69 -11.23 9.68
CA GLY A 437 -1.80 -12.32 10.10
C GLY A 437 -2.51 -13.58 10.59
N TRP A 438 -3.85 -13.57 10.73
CA TRP A 438 -4.65 -14.76 11.05
C TRP A 438 -5.69 -15.09 9.97
N PHE A 439 -5.87 -14.25 8.95
CA PHE A 439 -7.03 -14.36 8.07
C PHE A 439 -6.98 -15.58 7.15
N TYR A 440 -5.78 -15.90 6.63
CA TYR A 440 -5.53 -16.97 5.67
C TYR A 440 -5.20 -18.31 6.36
N ASP A 441 -4.87 -19.30 5.54
CA ASP A 441 -4.93 -20.70 5.95
C ASP A 441 -3.66 -21.19 6.66
N GLU A 442 -2.54 -20.49 6.51
CA GLU A 442 -1.20 -21.02 6.80
C GLU A 442 -0.25 -20.02 7.48
N VAL A 443 0.50 -20.50 8.47
CA VAL A 443 1.43 -19.71 9.29
C VAL A 443 2.65 -19.20 8.50
N SER A 444 3.02 -19.86 7.41
CA SER A 444 4.04 -19.38 6.46
C SER A 444 3.53 -18.39 5.41
N GLY A 445 2.25 -17.99 5.49
CA GLY A 445 1.68 -16.93 4.64
C GLY A 445 2.36 -15.57 4.86
N LEU A 446 2.32 -14.71 3.83
CA LEU A 446 3.02 -13.42 3.83
C LEU A 446 2.60 -12.54 5.02
N GLU A 447 1.30 -12.48 5.30
CA GLU A 447 0.72 -11.67 6.38
C GLU A 447 1.14 -12.17 7.77
N THR A 448 1.18 -13.49 7.97
CA THR A 448 1.61 -14.09 9.25
C THR A 448 3.11 -13.90 9.47
N VAL A 449 3.92 -14.08 8.41
CA VAL A 449 5.36 -13.82 8.45
C VAL A 449 5.63 -12.35 8.79
N GLN A 450 4.84 -11.42 8.27
CA GLN A 450 4.96 -10.01 8.61
C GLN A 450 4.70 -9.75 10.12
N VAL A 451 3.67 -10.38 10.71
CA VAL A 451 3.44 -10.34 12.16
C VAL A 451 4.64 -10.85 12.94
N LEU A 452 5.26 -11.96 12.51
CA LEU A 452 6.48 -12.49 13.11
C LEU A 452 7.68 -11.54 12.93
N CYS A 453 7.77 -10.81 11.82
CA CYS A 453 8.79 -9.77 11.62
C CYS A 453 8.62 -8.62 12.63
N TYR A 454 7.39 -8.17 12.92
CA TYR A 454 7.16 -7.17 13.98
C TYR A 454 7.55 -7.69 15.35
N ALA A 455 7.19 -8.94 15.70
CA ALA A 455 7.59 -9.57 16.95
C ALA A 455 9.12 -9.68 17.08
N ALA A 456 9.79 -10.14 16.02
CA ALA A 456 11.25 -10.21 15.96
C ALA A 456 11.93 -8.86 16.12
N LYS A 457 11.37 -7.80 15.51
CA LYS A 457 11.89 -6.44 15.64
C LYS A 457 11.66 -5.91 17.06
N ALA A 458 10.51 -6.19 17.67
CA ALA A 458 10.24 -5.82 19.06
C ALA A 458 11.24 -6.50 20.01
N ILE A 459 11.51 -7.80 19.81
CA ILE A 459 12.51 -8.55 20.54
C ILE A 459 13.90 -7.93 20.38
N GLN A 460 14.35 -7.69 19.14
CA GLN A 460 15.67 -7.08 18.90
C GLN A 460 15.83 -5.76 19.66
N ARG A 461 14.82 -4.88 19.59
CA ARG A 461 14.85 -3.58 20.30
C ARG A 461 14.79 -3.74 21.81
N ALA A 462 13.99 -4.68 22.30
CA ALA A 462 13.88 -4.99 23.72
C ALA A 462 15.22 -5.49 24.28
N GLU A 463 15.90 -6.41 23.60
CA GLU A 463 17.21 -6.94 24.02
C GLU A 463 18.28 -5.83 24.08
N GLU A 464 18.26 -4.88 23.15
CA GLU A 464 19.16 -3.71 23.14
C GLU A 464 19.00 -2.80 24.38
N VAL A 465 17.79 -2.69 24.95
CA VAL A 465 17.51 -1.78 26.08
C VAL A 465 17.38 -2.49 27.43
N PHE A 466 16.95 -3.75 27.45
CA PHE A 466 16.72 -4.51 28.68
C PHE A 466 17.95 -5.31 29.13
N GLY A 467 18.86 -5.65 28.22
CA GLY A 467 20.12 -6.33 28.55
C GLY A 467 19.99 -7.83 28.86
N TYR A 468 18.90 -8.48 28.43
CA TYR A 468 18.74 -9.94 28.49
C TYR A 468 18.08 -10.45 27.20
N SER A 469 18.29 -11.73 26.87
CA SER A 469 17.74 -12.32 25.64
C SER A 469 16.31 -12.81 25.81
N LEU A 470 15.48 -12.54 24.80
CA LEU A 470 14.08 -12.95 24.65
C LEU A 470 13.87 -13.87 23.44
N GLU A 471 14.75 -13.80 22.44
CA GLU A 471 14.56 -14.50 21.16
C GLU A 471 14.45 -16.02 21.33
N GLN A 472 15.29 -16.64 22.15
CA GLN A 472 15.28 -18.09 22.29
C GLN A 472 13.98 -18.61 22.90
N ASN A 473 13.44 -17.92 23.92
CA ASN A 473 12.15 -18.28 24.52
C ASN A 473 11.02 -18.17 23.48
N PHE A 474 11.00 -17.07 22.72
CA PHE A 474 10.02 -16.89 21.65
C PHE A 474 10.10 -18.01 20.59
N ILE A 475 11.32 -18.38 20.16
CA ILE A 475 11.52 -19.51 19.24
C ILE A 475 10.98 -20.81 19.83
N ASP A 476 11.14 -21.05 21.13
CA ASP A 476 10.63 -22.25 21.80
C ASP A 476 9.10 -22.27 21.88
N ASP A 477 8.44 -21.11 21.98
CA ASP A 477 6.99 -21.00 21.85
C ASP A 477 6.52 -21.25 20.42
N LEU A 478 7.25 -20.71 19.42
CA LEU A 478 6.93 -20.92 18.01
C LEU A 478 7.02 -22.40 17.59
N LYS A 479 7.83 -23.23 18.27
CA LYS A 479 7.90 -24.69 18.01
C LYS A 479 6.57 -25.41 18.30
N LYS A 480 5.71 -24.82 19.14
CA LYS A 480 4.40 -25.38 19.50
C LYS A 480 3.34 -25.09 18.42
N ILE A 481 3.66 -24.21 17.46
CA ILE A 481 2.73 -23.77 16.43
C ILE A 481 2.85 -24.72 15.22
N PRO A 482 1.81 -25.51 14.90
CA PRO A 482 1.85 -26.37 13.72
C PRO A 482 1.89 -25.53 12.42
N SER A 483 2.42 -26.12 11.34
CA SER A 483 2.32 -25.58 9.98
C SER A 483 1.70 -26.63 9.06
N ASN A 484 0.93 -26.19 8.05
CA ASN A 484 0.41 -27.08 7.01
C ASN A 484 1.45 -27.38 5.92
N TYR A 485 2.61 -26.70 5.92
CA TYR A 485 3.66 -26.83 4.91
C TYR A 485 5.03 -27.17 5.50
N ASP A 486 5.44 -26.46 6.55
CA ASP A 486 6.68 -26.67 7.30
C ASP A 486 6.49 -27.59 8.50
N SER A 487 7.56 -27.83 9.27
CA SER A 487 7.45 -28.58 10.53
C SER A 487 6.66 -27.83 11.59
N ASP A 488 6.95 -26.54 11.78
CA ASP A 488 6.42 -25.69 12.85
C ASP A 488 6.69 -24.21 12.58
N GLY A 489 6.08 -23.33 13.38
CA GLY A 489 6.28 -21.88 13.30
C GLY A 489 7.72 -21.43 13.54
N ALA A 490 8.54 -22.19 14.28
CA ALA A 490 9.94 -21.85 14.49
C ALA A 490 10.79 -22.12 13.24
N ALA A 491 10.44 -23.14 12.44
CA ALA A 491 11.05 -23.37 11.13
C ALA A 491 10.73 -22.22 10.17
N VAL A 492 9.47 -21.74 10.16
CA VAL A 492 9.07 -20.56 9.39
C VAL A 492 9.88 -19.34 9.82
N TYR A 493 9.96 -19.07 11.12
CA TYR A 493 10.71 -17.94 11.67
C TYR A 493 12.19 -17.96 11.27
N ARG A 494 12.87 -19.11 11.41
CA ARG A 494 14.28 -19.26 11.01
C ARG A 494 14.50 -19.07 9.51
N ARG A 495 13.57 -19.55 8.67
CA ARG A 495 13.72 -19.48 7.21
C ARG A 495 13.34 -18.12 6.64
N MET A 496 12.33 -17.45 7.21
CA MET A 496 11.69 -16.30 6.57
C MET A 496 11.87 -14.99 7.36
N VAL A 497 12.04 -15.04 8.68
CA VAL A 497 12.15 -13.84 9.54
C VAL A 497 13.62 -13.53 9.89
N VAL A 498 14.40 -14.53 10.29
CA VAL A 498 15.82 -14.33 10.63
C VAL A 498 16.63 -13.71 9.47
N PRO A 499 16.47 -14.14 8.20
CA PRO A 499 17.26 -13.58 7.10
C PRO A 499 16.92 -12.14 6.74
N VAL A 500 15.73 -11.62 7.11
CA VAL A 500 15.33 -10.23 6.84
C VAL A 500 15.73 -9.26 7.95
N LYS A 501 16.23 -9.76 9.10
CA LYS A 501 16.70 -8.91 10.19
C LYS A 501 17.83 -7.99 9.71
N VAL A 502 17.75 -6.73 10.10
CA VAL A 502 18.75 -5.71 9.78
C VAL A 502 19.30 -5.10 11.07
N ASP A 503 20.61 -4.90 11.11
CA ASP A 503 21.30 -4.06 12.08
C ASP A 503 21.99 -2.90 11.35
N LEU A 504 22.53 -1.93 12.10
CA LEU A 504 23.25 -0.80 11.51
C LEU A 504 24.46 -1.27 10.69
N SER A 505 25.07 -2.40 11.05
CA SER A 505 26.19 -2.98 10.28
C SER A 505 25.74 -3.45 8.90
N ARG A 506 24.56 -4.06 8.77
CA ARG A 506 23.97 -4.46 7.48
C ARG A 506 23.55 -3.26 6.64
N VAL A 507 23.06 -2.17 7.24
CA VAL A 507 22.83 -0.90 6.52
C VAL A 507 24.16 -0.34 5.99
N GLY A 508 25.22 -0.37 6.81
CA GLY A 508 26.57 -0.01 6.38
C GLY A 508 27.07 -0.90 5.25
N ALA A 509 26.87 -2.22 5.35
CA ALA A 509 27.22 -3.16 4.28
C ALA A 509 26.48 -2.83 2.98
N HIS A 510 25.19 -2.52 3.08
CA HIS A 510 24.41 -2.08 1.93
C HIS A 510 25.02 -0.86 1.25
N TYR A 511 25.32 0.20 2.02
CA TYR A 511 25.96 1.40 1.51
C TYR A 511 27.31 1.10 0.83
N VAL A 512 28.17 0.38 1.55
CA VAL A 512 29.54 0.07 1.15
C VAL A 512 29.58 -0.74 -0.15
N ILE A 513 28.72 -1.75 -0.27
CA ILE A 513 28.59 -2.55 -1.49
C ILE A 513 28.07 -1.70 -2.66
N SER A 514 27.06 -0.86 -2.42
CA SER A 514 26.47 -0.01 -3.46
C SER A 514 27.45 1.03 -3.99
N SER A 515 28.32 1.55 -3.12
CA SER A 515 29.39 2.50 -3.50
C SER A 515 30.39 1.94 -4.54
N LEU A 516 30.45 0.61 -4.72
CA LEU A 516 31.27 0.00 -5.77
C LEU A 516 30.66 0.12 -7.17
N PHE A 517 29.39 0.53 -7.31
CA PHE A 517 28.68 0.61 -8.58
C PHE A 517 28.16 2.01 -8.92
N GLU A 518 27.97 2.87 -7.92
CA GLU A 518 27.57 4.28 -8.08
C GLU A 518 28.67 5.24 -7.61
N GLU A 519 28.49 6.53 -7.87
CA GLU A 519 29.01 7.56 -6.97
C GLU A 519 28.01 7.72 -5.80
N CYS A 520 28.50 7.55 -4.57
CA CYS A 520 27.69 7.77 -3.37
C CYS A 520 27.95 9.19 -2.85
N PRO A 521 26.91 9.98 -2.54
CA PRO A 521 27.09 11.31 -1.95
C PRO A 521 27.66 11.20 -0.53
N GLU A 522 28.32 12.27 -0.06
CA GLU A 522 28.88 12.35 1.31
C GLU A 522 27.79 12.12 2.37
N HIS A 523 26.59 12.63 2.13
CA HIS A 523 25.39 12.36 2.92
C HIS A 523 24.37 11.60 2.07
N GLN A 524 23.97 10.40 2.51
CA GLN A 524 22.97 9.58 1.82
C GLN A 524 21.88 9.12 2.79
N GLN A 525 20.62 9.32 2.42
CA GLN A 525 19.50 8.66 3.10
C GLN A 525 19.22 7.30 2.46
N ILE A 526 19.19 6.25 3.28
CA ILE A 526 18.88 4.88 2.89
C ILE A 526 17.66 4.45 3.72
N TYR A 527 16.47 4.54 3.13
CA TYR A 527 15.20 4.32 3.83
C TYR A 527 15.08 5.14 5.13
N LYS A 528 15.01 4.50 6.30
CA LYS A 528 14.99 5.13 7.64
C LYS A 528 16.36 5.25 8.31
N TYR A 529 17.42 5.29 7.51
CA TYR A 529 18.80 5.47 7.96
C TYR A 529 19.49 6.59 7.18
N THR A 530 20.46 7.23 7.80
CA THR A 530 21.38 8.17 7.16
C THR A 530 22.79 7.63 7.25
N VAL A 531 23.54 7.77 6.17
CA VAL A 531 24.96 7.44 6.10
C VAL A 531 25.74 8.69 5.76
N ASP A 532 26.62 9.10 6.67
CA ASP A 532 27.52 10.23 6.51
C ASP A 532 28.96 9.72 6.35
N THR A 533 29.57 9.97 5.20
CA THR A 533 30.90 9.46 4.86
C THR A 533 31.96 10.51 5.17
N GLU A 534 32.86 10.21 6.10
CA GLU A 534 33.96 11.13 6.47
C GLU A 534 35.15 10.98 5.51
N LYS A 535 35.45 9.73 5.11
CA LYS A 535 36.55 9.40 4.21
C LYS A 535 36.10 8.34 3.23
N TYR A 536 36.39 8.56 1.95
CA TYR A 536 36.09 7.62 0.88
C TYR A 536 37.22 7.61 -0.13
N ASP A 537 37.72 6.42 -0.45
CA ASP A 537 38.71 6.21 -1.49
C ASP A 537 38.31 5.00 -2.32
N ARG A 538 38.16 5.20 -3.64
CA ARG A 538 37.81 4.13 -4.58
C ARG A 538 38.86 4.04 -5.67
N VAL A 539 39.51 2.89 -5.75
CA VAL A 539 40.50 2.57 -6.77
C VAL A 539 39.90 1.55 -7.73
N LYS A 540 40.03 1.79 -9.03
CA LYS A 540 39.60 0.88 -10.10
C LYS A 540 40.80 0.42 -10.91
N THR A 541 40.92 -0.89 -11.11
CA THR A 541 41.93 -1.50 -11.97
C THR A 541 41.25 -2.48 -12.92
N GLY A 542 40.98 -2.06 -14.15
CA GLY A 542 40.20 -2.84 -15.11
C GLY A 542 38.76 -3.09 -14.63
N LYS A 543 38.37 -4.36 -14.51
CA LYS A 543 37.06 -4.77 -13.97
C LYS A 543 37.02 -4.84 -12.44
N PHE A 544 38.17 -4.68 -11.78
CA PHE A 544 38.25 -4.78 -10.33
C PHE A 544 38.11 -3.42 -9.69
N SER A 545 37.45 -3.37 -8.54
CA SER A 545 37.36 -2.15 -7.76
C SER A 545 37.47 -2.42 -6.28
N LEU A 546 38.17 -1.52 -5.59
CA LEU A 546 38.31 -1.49 -4.14
C LEU A 546 37.80 -0.14 -3.66
N ALA A 547 36.88 -0.15 -2.71
CA ALA A 547 36.45 1.03 -1.96
C ALA A 547 36.89 0.88 -0.50
N THR A 548 37.46 1.92 0.11
CA THR A 548 37.78 1.96 1.54
C THR A 548 37.34 3.28 2.14
N GLY A 549 36.93 3.27 3.40
CA GLY A 549 36.40 4.50 4.00
C GLY A 549 35.98 4.40 5.45
N GLN A 550 35.39 5.50 5.91
CA GLN A 550 34.81 5.66 7.24
C GLN A 550 33.43 6.30 7.08
N ALA A 551 32.43 5.77 7.79
CA ALA A 551 31.07 6.30 7.74
C ALA A 551 30.38 6.23 9.10
N TYR A 552 29.59 7.26 9.40
CA TYR A 552 28.60 7.26 10.47
C TYR A 552 27.28 6.76 9.90
N ILE A 553 26.70 5.75 10.55
CA ILE A 553 25.43 5.17 10.16
C ILE A 553 24.46 5.44 11.29
N ARG A 554 23.42 6.22 11.01
CA ARG A 554 22.45 6.67 12.00
C ARG A 554 21.03 6.22 11.66
N SER A 555 20.27 5.80 12.66
CA SER A 555 18.84 5.53 12.51
C SER A 555 18.03 6.81 12.65
N VAL A 556 17.12 7.09 11.71
CA VAL A 556 16.16 8.20 11.81
C VAL A 556 15.08 7.89 12.87
N VAL A 557 14.82 6.61 13.14
CA VAL A 557 13.77 6.15 14.07
C VAL A 557 14.21 6.22 15.53
N THR A 558 15.42 5.73 15.83
CA THR A 558 15.91 5.61 17.22
C THR A 558 17.06 6.56 17.53
N TRP A 559 17.62 7.26 16.54
CA TRP A 559 18.83 8.06 16.67
C TRP A 559 20.06 7.28 17.17
N ASP A 560 20.03 5.96 17.07
CA ASP A 560 21.25 5.17 17.21
C ASP A 560 22.25 5.55 16.14
N GLU A 561 23.51 5.59 16.52
CA GLU A 561 24.62 5.89 15.64
C GLU A 561 25.77 4.93 15.89
N VAL A 562 26.39 4.47 14.80
CA VAL A 562 27.65 3.74 14.84
C VAL A 562 28.64 4.36 13.86
N HIS A 563 29.91 4.45 14.28
CA HIS A 563 31.00 4.86 13.41
C HIS A 563 31.77 3.62 12.95
N LYS A 564 31.80 3.36 11.64
CA LYS A 564 32.42 2.17 11.04
C LYS A 564 33.56 2.54 10.10
N SER A 565 34.62 1.72 10.13
CA SER A 565 35.60 1.63 9.03
C SER A 565 35.20 0.48 8.10
N PHE A 566 35.40 0.65 6.80
CA PHE A 566 35.01 -0.35 5.82
C PHE A 566 36.01 -0.55 4.69
N ALA A 567 35.93 -1.72 4.06
CA ALA A 567 36.51 -1.99 2.75
C ALA A 567 35.52 -2.84 1.93
N ALA A 568 35.41 -2.57 0.64
CA ALA A 568 34.56 -3.26 -0.31
C ALA A 568 35.37 -3.61 -1.54
N LEU A 569 35.27 -4.84 -2.01
CA LEU A 569 36.12 -5.39 -3.04
C LEU A 569 35.28 -6.17 -4.04
N HIS A 570 35.32 -5.74 -5.30
CA HIS A 570 34.66 -6.40 -6.42
C HIS A 570 35.71 -6.90 -7.41
N PHE A 571 35.73 -8.21 -7.63
CA PHE A 571 36.66 -8.88 -8.54
C PHE A 571 35.99 -9.33 -9.85
N GLY A 572 34.92 -8.64 -10.26
CA GLY A 572 34.15 -8.99 -11.45
C GLY A 572 33.03 -9.99 -11.18
N ASP A 573 32.10 -10.07 -12.14
CA ASP A 573 30.87 -10.86 -12.06
C ASP A 573 30.16 -10.65 -10.71
N HIS A 574 29.72 -11.74 -10.07
CA HIS A 574 29.05 -11.73 -8.77
C HIS A 574 30.02 -11.79 -7.57
N ASN A 575 31.33 -11.79 -7.81
CA ASN A 575 32.34 -11.95 -6.76
C ASN A 575 32.59 -10.62 -6.06
N LEU A 576 31.88 -10.43 -4.96
CA LEU A 576 31.98 -9.23 -4.13
C LEU A 576 32.16 -9.62 -2.66
N ASN A 577 33.06 -8.93 -1.99
CA ASN A 577 33.29 -9.03 -0.55
C ASN A 577 33.36 -7.64 0.07
N ALA A 578 32.65 -7.41 1.17
CA ALA A 578 32.75 -6.18 1.94
C ALA A 578 32.97 -6.49 3.42
N GLY A 579 33.86 -5.76 4.08
CA GLY A 579 34.13 -5.85 5.50
C GLY A 579 33.77 -4.55 6.20
N LEU A 580 33.11 -4.66 7.36
CA LEU A 580 32.82 -3.53 8.24
C LEU A 580 33.27 -3.85 9.67
N ARG A 581 33.89 -2.86 10.33
CA ARG A 581 34.24 -2.92 11.76
C ARG A 581 33.97 -1.59 12.43
N ASP A 582 33.80 -1.61 13.75
CA ASP A 582 33.79 -0.38 14.54
C ASP A 582 35.07 0.42 14.32
N PHE A 583 34.94 1.73 14.21
CA PHE A 583 36.09 2.62 14.07
C PHE A 583 36.98 2.51 15.31
N ILE A 584 38.26 2.17 15.11
CA ILE A 584 39.24 1.99 16.19
C ILE A 584 40.05 3.27 16.37
N SER A 585 40.77 3.68 15.33
CA SER A 585 41.58 4.90 15.28
C SER A 585 41.93 5.25 13.84
N ASN A 586 42.38 6.49 13.61
CA ASN A 586 42.87 6.92 12.31
C ASN A 586 44.11 6.12 11.85
N GLU A 587 44.99 5.72 12.77
CA GLU A 587 46.18 4.92 12.47
C GLU A 587 45.80 3.50 12.01
N ALA A 588 44.85 2.86 12.71
CA ALA A 588 44.35 1.54 12.35
C ALA A 588 43.64 1.55 10.99
N TYR A 589 42.93 2.63 10.68
CA TYR A 589 42.32 2.84 9.36
C TYR A 589 43.36 3.01 8.25
N LEU A 590 44.37 3.87 8.46
CA LEU A 590 45.42 4.10 7.47
C LEU A 590 46.24 2.84 7.19
N SER A 591 46.57 2.07 8.24
CA SER A 591 47.23 0.77 8.11
C SER A 591 46.38 -0.22 7.29
N MET A 592 45.09 -0.34 7.59
CA MET A 592 44.16 -1.18 6.84
C MET A 592 44.08 -0.78 5.36
N ARG A 593 43.88 0.51 5.08
CA ARG A 593 43.81 1.05 3.71
C ARG A 593 45.10 0.78 2.94
N GLN A 594 46.25 1.00 3.57
CA GLN A 594 47.55 0.80 2.94
C GLN A 594 47.81 -0.69 2.65
N GLU A 595 47.58 -1.59 3.61
CA GLU A 595 47.79 -3.02 3.43
C GLU A 595 46.90 -3.58 2.30
N ILE A 596 45.59 -3.34 2.37
CA ILE A 596 44.63 -3.86 1.39
C ILE A 596 44.84 -3.20 0.02
N GLY A 597 45.05 -1.87 -0.01
CA GLY A 597 45.30 -1.13 -1.26
C GLY A 597 46.57 -1.62 -1.98
N THR A 598 47.66 -1.87 -1.24
CA THR A 598 48.92 -2.36 -1.83
C THR A 598 48.74 -3.76 -2.45
N ALA A 599 48.02 -4.67 -1.78
CA ALA A 599 47.73 -6.00 -2.33
C ALA A 599 46.82 -5.93 -3.57
N PHE A 600 45.82 -5.04 -3.54
CA PHE A 600 44.92 -4.81 -4.67
C PHE A 600 45.64 -4.25 -5.90
N GLU A 601 46.53 -3.27 -5.72
CA GLU A 601 47.34 -2.69 -6.81
C GLU A 601 48.28 -3.71 -7.46
N ARG A 602 48.74 -4.71 -6.71
CA ARG A 602 49.53 -5.84 -7.24
C ARG A 602 48.67 -6.88 -7.97
N GLY A 603 47.35 -6.80 -7.87
CA GLY A 603 46.42 -7.78 -8.42
C GLY A 603 46.34 -9.10 -7.65
N ASP A 604 46.81 -9.15 -6.39
CA ASP A 604 46.74 -10.36 -5.56
C ASP A 604 45.39 -10.44 -4.82
N VAL A 605 44.45 -11.14 -5.47
CA VAL A 605 43.09 -11.39 -4.96
C VAL A 605 43.10 -12.13 -3.62
N ALA A 606 43.97 -13.14 -3.50
CA ALA A 606 44.03 -14.01 -2.33
C ALA A 606 44.59 -13.24 -1.12
N GLU A 607 45.68 -12.49 -1.32
CA GLU A 607 46.25 -11.62 -0.29
C GLU A 607 45.25 -10.53 0.14
N SER A 608 44.56 -9.91 -0.82
CA SER A 608 43.53 -8.89 -0.53
C SER A 608 42.40 -9.44 0.36
N LEU A 609 41.86 -10.61 0.04
CA LEU A 609 40.82 -11.26 0.85
C LEU A 609 41.34 -11.71 2.23
N GLN A 610 42.58 -12.20 2.29
CA GLN A 610 43.21 -12.58 3.56
C GLN A 610 43.42 -11.35 4.46
N LEU A 611 43.82 -10.22 3.89
CA LEU A 611 43.95 -8.94 4.61
C LEU A 611 42.59 -8.38 5.04
N MET A 612 41.56 -8.50 4.21
CA MET A 612 40.19 -8.19 4.62
C MET A 612 39.78 -9.06 5.82
N PHE A 613 40.00 -10.37 5.77
CA PHE A 613 39.71 -11.26 6.89
C PHE A 613 40.53 -10.91 8.14
N LYS A 614 41.80 -10.52 7.99
CA LYS A 614 42.66 -10.05 9.09
C LYS A 614 42.07 -8.81 9.77
N HIS A 615 41.56 -7.84 8.99
CA HIS A 615 41.09 -6.55 9.52
C HIS A 615 39.64 -6.55 10.00
N PHE A 616 38.77 -7.34 9.37
CA PHE A 616 37.33 -7.37 9.63
C PHE A 616 36.85 -8.68 10.28
N GLY A 617 37.70 -9.71 10.35
CA GLY A 617 37.34 -11.01 10.93
C GLY A 617 36.23 -11.72 10.14
N PRO A 618 35.26 -12.36 10.81
CA PRO A 618 34.14 -13.04 10.15
C PRO A 618 33.07 -12.08 9.60
N HIS A 619 33.20 -10.76 9.79
CA HIS A 619 32.21 -9.76 9.38
C HIS A 619 32.28 -9.44 7.88
N ASN A 620 32.07 -10.47 7.06
CA ASN A 620 32.10 -10.37 5.61
C ASN A 620 30.67 -10.34 5.04
N TYR A 621 30.43 -9.34 4.19
CA TYR A 621 29.18 -9.09 3.50
C TYR A 621 29.34 -9.31 2.00
N THR A 622 28.24 -9.67 1.36
CA THR A 622 28.15 -10.05 -0.07
C THR A 622 26.85 -9.50 -0.64
N LEU A 623 26.61 -9.69 -1.94
CA LEU A 623 25.36 -9.28 -2.61
C LEU A 623 24.08 -9.78 -1.92
N TYR A 624 24.14 -10.89 -1.16
CA TYR A 624 23.00 -11.40 -0.38
C TYR A 624 22.57 -10.50 0.78
N HIS A 625 23.42 -9.57 1.19
CA HIS A 625 23.17 -8.67 2.32
C HIS A 625 22.55 -7.34 1.91
N LEU A 626 22.51 -7.05 0.60
CA LEU A 626 21.77 -5.91 0.04
C LEU A 626 20.27 -6.03 0.31
N PHE A 627 19.58 -4.90 0.30
CA PHE A 627 18.12 -4.86 0.34
C PHE A 627 17.60 -5.20 -1.07
N ARG A 628 16.42 -5.81 -1.19
CA ARG A 628 15.99 -6.47 -2.44
C ARG A 628 16.03 -5.57 -3.67
N ASP A 629 15.54 -4.35 -3.55
CA ASP A 629 15.49 -3.40 -4.68
C ASP A 629 16.90 -3.11 -5.19
N GLU A 630 17.79 -2.78 -4.27
CA GLU A 630 19.19 -2.48 -4.57
C GLU A 630 19.96 -3.72 -5.01
N GLN A 631 19.64 -4.88 -4.44
CA GLN A 631 20.19 -6.17 -4.86
C GLN A 631 19.87 -6.45 -6.32
N ARG A 632 18.61 -6.29 -6.74
CA ARG A 632 18.22 -6.47 -8.14
C ARG A 632 18.93 -5.48 -9.04
N ARG A 633 18.93 -4.21 -8.67
CA ARG A 633 19.56 -3.14 -9.44
C ARG A 633 21.06 -3.38 -9.64
N ILE A 634 21.79 -3.79 -8.60
CA ILE A 634 23.21 -4.13 -8.69
C ILE A 634 23.44 -5.40 -9.50
N ILE A 635 22.60 -6.44 -9.33
CA ILE A 635 22.68 -7.65 -10.15
C ILE A 635 22.46 -7.31 -11.63
N GLU A 636 21.47 -6.47 -11.96
CA GLU A 636 21.23 -5.98 -13.32
C GLU A 636 22.45 -5.26 -13.89
N LYS A 637 23.10 -4.38 -13.11
CA LYS A 637 24.36 -3.72 -13.50
C LYS A 637 25.53 -4.70 -13.70
N ILE A 638 25.71 -5.66 -12.80
CA ILE A 638 26.74 -6.70 -12.93
C ILE A 638 26.52 -7.50 -14.21
N LEU A 639 25.26 -7.84 -14.49
CA LEU A 639 24.88 -8.60 -15.66
C LEU A 639 24.80 -7.74 -16.93
N GLU A 640 24.93 -6.41 -16.87
CA GLU A 640 24.76 -5.51 -18.01
C GLU A 640 25.73 -5.85 -19.16
N MET A 641 27.00 -6.14 -18.84
CA MET A 641 27.98 -6.59 -19.84
C MET A 641 27.59 -7.94 -20.46
N THR A 642 27.12 -8.88 -19.63
CA THR A 642 26.71 -10.21 -20.09
C THR A 642 25.45 -10.12 -20.95
N HIS A 643 24.47 -9.32 -20.53
CA HIS A 643 23.26 -9.02 -21.30
C HIS A 643 23.61 -8.31 -22.60
N SER A 644 24.54 -7.34 -22.58
CA SER A 644 24.98 -6.66 -23.80
C SER A 644 25.65 -7.63 -24.78
N GLY A 645 26.42 -8.60 -24.28
CA GLY A 645 27.01 -9.67 -25.10
C GLY A 645 25.97 -10.64 -25.67
N ILE A 646 25.01 -11.06 -24.85
CA ILE A 646 23.88 -11.90 -25.26
C ILE A 646 23.02 -11.16 -26.29
N GLU A 647 22.68 -9.90 -26.03
CA GLU A 647 21.95 -9.04 -26.95
C GLU A 647 22.72 -8.87 -28.24
N ALA A 648 24.03 -8.59 -28.21
CA ALA A 648 24.85 -8.47 -29.41
C ALA A 648 24.84 -9.77 -30.23
N ALA A 649 24.88 -10.94 -29.59
CA ALA A 649 24.77 -12.23 -30.27
C ALA A 649 23.38 -12.42 -30.91
N TYR A 650 22.30 -12.16 -30.17
CA TYR A 650 20.94 -12.23 -30.71
C TYR A 650 20.70 -11.20 -31.83
N ARG A 651 21.23 -9.99 -31.68
CA ARG A 651 21.16 -8.92 -32.68
C ARG A 651 21.93 -9.29 -33.93
N GLN A 652 23.12 -9.87 -33.78
CA GLN A 652 23.89 -10.38 -34.91
C GLN A 652 23.14 -11.50 -35.65
N ILE A 653 22.52 -12.44 -34.92
CA ILE A 653 21.69 -13.49 -35.53
C ILE A 653 20.50 -12.87 -36.27
N TYR A 654 19.80 -11.93 -35.62
CA TYR A 654 18.66 -11.21 -36.19
C TYR A 654 19.04 -10.45 -37.47
N GLU A 655 20.08 -9.62 -37.44
CA GLU A 655 20.50 -8.79 -38.57
C GLU A 655 21.02 -9.61 -39.75
N LEU A 656 21.85 -10.63 -39.50
CA LEU A 656 22.39 -11.49 -40.56
C LEU A 656 21.30 -12.33 -41.24
N ASN A 657 20.29 -12.77 -40.47
CA ASN A 657 19.25 -13.64 -41.01
C ASN A 657 18.02 -12.89 -41.49
N SER A 658 17.81 -11.61 -41.13
CA SER A 658 16.63 -10.83 -41.54
C SER A 658 16.36 -10.86 -43.06
N PRO A 659 17.36 -10.67 -43.96
CA PRO A 659 17.12 -10.79 -45.40
C PRO A 659 16.64 -12.19 -45.84
N VAL A 660 17.22 -13.25 -45.26
CA VAL A 660 16.84 -14.63 -45.54
C VAL A 660 15.47 -14.95 -44.96
N MET A 661 15.16 -14.48 -43.75
CA MET A 661 13.85 -14.61 -43.12
C MET A 661 12.77 -13.93 -43.95
N ASN A 662 13.04 -12.73 -44.48
CA ASN A 662 12.14 -12.03 -45.41
C ASN A 662 11.91 -12.85 -46.70
N PHE A 663 12.97 -13.44 -47.26
CA PHE A 663 12.86 -14.31 -48.43
C PHE A 663 12.03 -15.57 -48.14
N LEU A 664 12.33 -16.29 -47.06
CA LEU A 664 11.60 -17.50 -46.66
C LEU A 664 10.11 -17.21 -46.39
N SER A 665 9.81 -16.11 -45.68
CA SER A 665 8.45 -15.62 -45.44
C SER A 665 7.73 -15.33 -46.76
N SER A 666 8.39 -14.69 -47.74
CA SER A 666 7.80 -14.42 -49.06
C SER A 666 7.46 -15.68 -49.87
N LEU A 667 8.14 -16.79 -49.58
CA LEU A 667 7.92 -18.09 -50.20
C LEU A 667 6.97 -19.00 -49.39
N ASN A 668 6.41 -18.51 -48.27
CA ASN A 668 5.66 -19.31 -47.30
C ASN A 668 6.44 -20.54 -46.78
N ILE A 669 7.76 -20.43 -46.67
CA ILE A 669 8.63 -21.47 -46.11
C ILE A 669 8.82 -21.19 -44.60
N PRO A 670 8.68 -22.20 -43.72
CA PRO A 670 8.91 -22.03 -42.29
C PRO A 670 10.32 -21.48 -41.98
N ILE A 671 10.37 -20.42 -41.18
CA ILE A 671 11.62 -19.82 -40.74
C ILE A 671 12.25 -20.71 -39.64
N PRO A 672 13.58 -20.90 -39.62
CA PRO A 672 14.25 -21.63 -38.55
C PRO A 672 13.94 -21.06 -37.16
N THR A 673 13.60 -21.92 -36.19
CA THR A 673 13.21 -21.53 -34.83
C THR A 673 14.26 -20.68 -34.12
N SER A 674 15.55 -20.95 -34.32
CA SER A 674 16.64 -20.18 -33.72
C SER A 674 16.67 -18.72 -34.19
N ALA A 675 16.36 -18.47 -35.47
CA ALA A 675 16.26 -17.11 -36.01
C ALA A 675 15.00 -16.40 -35.53
N LEU A 676 13.88 -17.12 -35.38
CA LEU A 676 12.65 -16.58 -34.80
C LEU A 676 12.82 -16.16 -33.34
N ILE A 677 13.46 -16.99 -32.49
CA ILE A 677 13.73 -16.64 -31.09
C ILE A 677 14.60 -15.38 -31.00
N ALA A 678 15.62 -15.27 -31.85
CA ALA A 678 16.48 -14.09 -31.88
C ALA A 678 15.73 -12.83 -32.30
N ALA A 679 14.91 -12.92 -33.35
CA ALA A 679 14.06 -11.84 -33.78
C ALA A 679 13.05 -11.42 -32.71
N GLU A 680 12.38 -12.39 -32.09
CA GLU A 680 11.40 -12.15 -31.04
C GLU A 680 12.01 -11.37 -29.87
N HIS A 681 13.18 -11.79 -29.40
CA HIS A 681 13.87 -11.10 -28.32
C HIS A 681 14.25 -9.66 -28.68
N ILE A 682 14.87 -9.46 -29.84
CA ILE A 682 15.36 -8.14 -30.27
C ILE A 682 14.21 -7.17 -30.60
N VAL A 683 13.15 -7.65 -31.25
CA VAL A 683 11.99 -6.82 -31.59
C VAL A 683 11.26 -6.37 -30.33
N ASN A 684 11.03 -7.26 -29.35
CA ASN A 684 10.45 -6.88 -28.06
C ASN A 684 11.30 -5.83 -27.32
N LEU A 685 12.62 -6.05 -27.26
CA LEU A 685 13.55 -5.13 -26.61
C LEU A 685 13.56 -3.75 -27.28
N ASP A 686 13.60 -3.71 -28.62
CA ASP A 686 13.67 -2.47 -29.37
C ASP A 686 12.33 -1.70 -29.33
N ILE A 687 11.18 -2.39 -29.30
CA ILE A 687 9.88 -1.74 -29.05
C ILE A 687 9.88 -1.09 -27.68
N LYS A 688 10.28 -1.83 -26.63
CA LYS A 688 10.35 -1.31 -25.26
C LYS A 688 11.26 -0.08 -25.19
N ARG A 689 12.48 -0.16 -25.71
CA ARG A 689 13.44 0.96 -25.75
C ARG A 689 12.88 2.17 -26.48
N THR A 690 12.22 1.95 -27.61
CA THR A 690 11.62 3.02 -28.42
C THR A 690 10.47 3.72 -27.69
N LEU A 691 9.70 3.01 -26.86
CA LEU A 691 8.62 3.57 -26.04
C LEU A 691 9.12 4.21 -24.72
N SER A 692 10.30 3.81 -24.24
CA SER A 692 10.91 4.36 -23.03
C SER A 692 11.51 5.75 -23.26
N THR A 693 11.82 6.15 -24.50
CA THR A 693 12.33 7.49 -24.80
C THR A 693 11.22 8.54 -24.73
N GLU A 694 11.62 9.77 -24.42
CA GLU A 694 10.70 10.91 -24.47
C GLU A 694 10.26 11.18 -25.92
N ASP A 695 11.21 11.14 -26.84
CA ASP A 695 10.99 11.23 -28.28
C ASP A 695 10.94 9.83 -28.93
N VAL A 696 9.71 9.34 -29.10
CA VAL A 696 9.41 8.06 -29.76
C VAL A 696 9.61 8.21 -31.26
N ASP A 697 10.54 7.42 -31.81
CA ASP A 697 10.74 7.29 -33.25
C ASP A 697 9.61 6.44 -33.85
N MET A 698 8.60 7.11 -34.42
CA MET A 698 7.42 6.48 -34.99
C MET A 698 7.74 5.59 -36.19
N GLU A 699 8.75 5.95 -37.00
CA GLU A 699 9.13 5.15 -38.17
C GLU A 699 9.84 3.87 -37.75
N ARG A 700 10.67 3.94 -36.70
CA ARG A 700 11.26 2.75 -36.09
C ARG A 700 10.20 1.85 -35.47
N LEU A 701 9.28 2.41 -34.69
CA LEU A 701 8.21 1.66 -34.05
C LEU A 701 7.34 0.91 -35.07
N GLU A 702 6.90 1.60 -36.13
CA GLU A 702 6.09 0.99 -37.19
C GLU A 702 6.83 -0.16 -37.89
N ARG A 703 8.13 0.01 -38.17
CA ARG A 703 8.97 -1.02 -38.78
C ARG A 703 9.07 -2.27 -37.90
N LEU A 704 9.31 -2.10 -36.61
CA LEU A 704 9.41 -3.21 -35.64
C LEU A 704 8.11 -4.01 -35.55
N LEU A 705 6.96 -3.33 -35.59
CA LEU A 705 5.67 -4.01 -35.61
C LEU A 705 5.42 -4.74 -36.92
N GLN A 706 5.75 -4.14 -38.06
CA GLN A 706 5.65 -4.81 -39.36
C GLN A 706 6.53 -6.08 -39.43
N GLU A 707 7.72 -6.04 -38.86
CA GLU A 707 8.61 -7.21 -38.73
C GLU A 707 7.99 -8.28 -37.82
N ALA A 708 7.44 -7.89 -36.67
CA ALA A 708 6.75 -8.80 -35.76
C ALA A 708 5.58 -9.51 -36.44
N TYR A 709 4.76 -8.78 -37.20
CA TYR A 709 3.64 -9.35 -37.95
C TYR A 709 4.10 -10.26 -39.09
N ARG A 710 5.13 -9.84 -39.84
CA ARG A 710 5.65 -10.60 -40.99
C ARG A 710 6.19 -11.97 -40.58
N TRP A 711 6.83 -12.06 -39.42
CA TRP A 711 7.43 -13.31 -38.94
C TRP A 711 6.63 -14.00 -37.84
N VAL A 712 5.47 -13.45 -37.48
CA VAL A 712 4.56 -14.00 -36.46
C VAL A 712 5.28 -14.19 -35.11
N LEU A 713 5.99 -13.14 -34.67
CA LEU A 713 6.74 -13.14 -33.41
C LEU A 713 5.80 -13.01 -32.21
N SER A 714 6.13 -13.67 -31.09
CA SER A 714 5.40 -13.47 -29.83
C SER A 714 5.85 -12.18 -29.15
N LEU A 715 4.96 -11.19 -29.10
CA LEU A 715 5.23 -9.93 -28.41
C LEU A 715 4.79 -9.98 -26.96
N ASP A 716 5.60 -9.41 -26.06
CA ASP A 716 5.27 -9.21 -24.65
C ASP A 716 4.27 -8.04 -24.53
N LYS A 717 3.01 -8.34 -24.83
CA LYS A 717 1.92 -7.37 -24.82
C LYS A 717 1.74 -6.70 -23.46
N THR A 718 2.08 -7.39 -22.37
CA THR A 718 1.97 -6.85 -21.01
C THR A 718 2.98 -5.73 -20.80
N VAL A 719 4.26 -5.96 -21.09
CA VAL A 719 5.30 -4.93 -20.97
C VAL A 719 5.08 -3.79 -21.94
N ILE A 720 4.73 -4.12 -23.19
CA ILE A 720 4.52 -3.12 -24.23
C ILE A 720 3.31 -2.25 -23.87
N GLY A 721 2.19 -2.85 -23.41
CA GLY A 721 1.00 -2.13 -22.95
C GLY A 721 1.29 -1.22 -21.77
N TYR A 722 2.02 -1.71 -20.77
CA TYR A 722 2.43 -0.91 -19.61
C TYR A 722 3.34 0.27 -20.01
N THR A 723 4.39 0.01 -20.80
CA THR A 723 5.35 1.06 -21.22
C THR A 723 4.66 2.11 -22.11
N PHE A 724 3.76 1.67 -22.98
CA PHE A 724 2.99 2.59 -23.83
C PHE A 724 1.99 3.41 -23.02
N SER A 725 1.34 2.83 -22.00
CA SER A 725 0.47 3.55 -21.07
C SER A 725 1.24 4.68 -20.35
N LEU A 726 2.43 4.38 -19.82
CA LEU A 726 3.30 5.38 -19.19
C LEU A 726 3.75 6.48 -20.16
N TRP A 727 4.01 6.13 -21.42
CA TRP A 727 4.31 7.13 -22.44
C TRP A 727 3.10 8.03 -22.75
N LEU A 728 1.91 7.45 -22.89
CA LEU A 728 0.67 8.21 -23.11
C LEU A 728 0.39 9.16 -21.94
N SER A 729 0.47 8.69 -20.69
CA SER A 729 0.30 9.53 -19.50
C SER A 729 1.25 10.71 -19.47
N ARG A 730 2.57 10.47 -19.61
CA ARG A 730 3.58 11.54 -19.61
C ARG A 730 3.37 12.54 -20.74
N THR A 731 3.01 12.06 -21.93
CA THR A 731 2.82 12.93 -23.11
C THR A 731 1.52 13.72 -23.01
N MET A 732 0.45 13.15 -22.44
CA MET A 732 -0.80 13.85 -22.15
C MET A 732 -0.63 14.92 -21.07
N ALA A 733 0.12 14.64 -20.01
CA ALA A 733 0.44 15.63 -18.98
C ALA A 733 1.16 16.85 -19.59
N ARG A 734 2.14 16.62 -20.48
CA ARG A 734 2.78 17.70 -21.25
C ARG A 734 1.80 18.47 -22.15
N LEU A 735 0.84 17.77 -22.76
CA LEU A 735 -0.21 18.42 -23.56
C LEU A 735 -1.12 19.29 -22.68
N VAL A 736 -1.40 18.90 -21.43
CA VAL A 736 -2.16 19.73 -20.48
C VAL A 736 -1.40 21.02 -20.16
N GLU A 737 -0.08 20.96 -20.02
CA GLU A 737 0.77 22.15 -19.79
C GLU A 737 0.87 23.05 -21.04
N ALA A 738 0.87 22.46 -22.24
CA ALA A 738 0.98 23.17 -23.51
C ALA A 738 -0.18 22.80 -24.47
N PRO A 739 -1.44 23.18 -24.15
CA PRO A 739 -2.63 22.66 -24.84
C PRO A 739 -2.76 23.13 -26.29
N MET A 740 -2.00 24.15 -26.70
CA MET A 740 -2.02 24.69 -28.07
C MET A 740 -1.11 23.91 -29.03
N GLU A 741 -0.32 22.95 -28.56
CA GLU A 741 0.62 22.19 -29.40
C GLU A 741 -0.07 21.09 -30.22
N ILE A 742 -0.64 21.46 -31.36
CA ILE A 742 -1.22 20.52 -32.34
C ILE A 742 -0.25 19.38 -32.73
N PRO A 743 1.05 19.61 -32.97
CA PRO A 743 1.98 18.53 -33.31
C PRO A 743 2.10 17.45 -32.22
N LEU A 744 1.92 17.81 -30.94
CA LEU A 744 1.95 16.86 -29.85
C LEU A 744 0.72 15.95 -29.87
N MET A 745 -0.47 16.51 -30.14
CA MET A 745 -1.70 15.73 -30.34
C MET A 745 -1.60 14.80 -31.54
N GLU A 746 -1.13 15.30 -32.69
CA GLU A 746 -0.91 14.49 -33.91
C GLU A 746 0.05 13.33 -33.63
N ARG A 747 1.09 13.56 -32.80
CA ARG A 747 2.06 12.53 -32.41
C ARG A 747 1.45 11.45 -31.52
N ILE A 748 0.61 11.81 -30.55
CA ILE A 748 -0.13 10.84 -29.72
C ILE A 748 -1.04 9.97 -30.59
N ILE A 749 -1.81 10.61 -31.47
CA ILE A 749 -2.73 9.91 -32.39
C ILE A 749 -1.95 8.95 -33.30
N ARG A 750 -0.81 9.38 -33.85
CA ARG A 750 0.02 8.53 -34.71
C ARG A 750 0.57 7.31 -33.96
N ALA A 751 1.09 7.50 -32.74
CA ALA A 751 1.56 6.38 -31.91
C ALA A 751 0.44 5.39 -31.60
N ALA A 752 -0.73 5.91 -31.21
CA ALA A 752 -1.93 5.14 -30.96
C ALA A 752 -2.36 4.28 -32.17
N GLN A 753 -2.36 4.86 -33.37
CA GLN A 753 -2.68 4.15 -34.61
C GLN A 753 -1.67 3.04 -34.92
N ILE A 754 -0.37 3.29 -34.73
CA ILE A 754 0.69 2.29 -34.92
C ILE A 754 0.50 1.11 -33.96
N MET A 755 0.14 1.37 -32.71
CA MET A 755 0.02 0.34 -31.66
C MET A 755 -1.34 -0.38 -31.65
N GLN A 756 -2.39 0.19 -32.26
CA GLN A 756 -3.76 -0.34 -32.27
C GLN A 756 -3.85 -1.83 -32.68
N PRO A 757 -3.13 -2.32 -33.71
CA PRO A 757 -3.24 -3.71 -34.15
C PRO A 757 -2.79 -4.76 -33.11
N LEU A 758 -2.06 -4.34 -32.05
CA LEU A 758 -1.58 -5.26 -31.01
C LEU A 758 -2.68 -5.68 -30.02
N SER A 759 -3.76 -4.88 -29.92
CA SER A 759 -4.82 -5.07 -28.90
C SER A 759 -4.23 -5.20 -27.49
N LEU A 760 -3.51 -4.16 -27.06
CA LEU A 760 -2.84 -4.12 -25.76
C LEU A 760 -3.85 -3.86 -24.64
N GLU A 761 -3.67 -4.54 -23.52
CA GLU A 761 -4.27 -4.14 -22.26
C GLU A 761 -3.50 -2.94 -21.72
N MET A 762 -4.17 -1.79 -21.62
CA MET A 762 -3.56 -0.51 -21.26
C MET A 762 -4.29 0.10 -20.08
N ASN A 763 -3.54 0.73 -19.18
CA ASN A 763 -4.10 1.61 -18.17
C ASN A 763 -4.09 3.04 -18.70
N LEU A 764 -5.21 3.49 -19.27
CA LEU A 764 -5.35 4.84 -19.82
C LEU A 764 -5.85 5.87 -18.79
N TRP A 765 -5.86 5.53 -17.50
CA TRP A 765 -6.59 6.32 -16.52
C TRP A 765 -6.08 7.78 -16.43
N GLU A 766 -4.78 8.03 -16.36
CA GLU A 766 -4.28 9.42 -16.27
C GLU A 766 -4.53 10.16 -17.59
N ALA A 767 -4.15 9.56 -18.73
CA ALA A 767 -4.33 10.13 -20.05
C ALA A 767 -5.80 10.49 -20.38
N GLN A 768 -6.76 9.66 -19.94
CA GLN A 768 -8.20 9.95 -20.09
C GLN A 768 -8.64 11.11 -19.20
N ASN A 769 -8.12 11.22 -17.97
CA ASN A 769 -8.42 12.36 -17.10
C ASN A 769 -7.92 13.67 -17.71
N ASP A 770 -6.69 13.67 -18.23
CA ASP A 770 -6.08 14.82 -18.89
C ASP A 770 -6.86 15.23 -20.14
N CYS A 771 -7.20 14.26 -21.01
CA CYS A 771 -8.00 14.50 -22.20
C CYS A 771 -9.38 15.08 -21.84
N PHE A 772 -10.04 14.52 -20.82
CA PHE A 772 -11.34 15.02 -20.35
C PHE A 772 -11.23 16.44 -19.75
N SER A 773 -10.17 16.73 -19.00
CA SER A 773 -9.89 18.05 -18.44
C SER A 773 -9.72 19.11 -19.55
N LEU A 774 -8.98 18.78 -20.62
CA LEU A 774 -8.84 19.66 -21.79
C LEU A 774 -10.17 19.88 -22.52
N LYS A 775 -11.02 18.84 -22.59
CA LYS A 775 -12.36 18.95 -23.16
C LYS A 775 -13.23 19.93 -22.36
N GLU A 776 -13.21 19.84 -21.03
CA GLU A 776 -14.01 20.72 -20.17
C GLU A 776 -13.49 22.17 -20.16
N SER A 777 -12.17 22.36 -20.16
CA SER A 777 -11.55 23.68 -20.01
C SER A 777 -11.40 24.47 -21.32
N LEU A 778 -11.17 23.82 -22.46
CA LEU A 778 -10.73 24.49 -23.68
C LEU A 778 -11.52 24.16 -24.95
N TYR A 779 -12.05 22.93 -25.08
CA TYR A 779 -12.64 22.48 -26.35
C TYR A 779 -13.80 23.34 -26.84
N ASN A 780 -14.70 23.74 -25.94
CA ASN A 780 -15.86 24.56 -26.30
C ASN A 780 -15.45 25.95 -26.82
N GLU A 781 -14.46 26.58 -26.18
CA GLU A 781 -13.94 27.88 -26.61
C GLU A 781 -13.30 27.79 -28.00
N MET A 782 -12.48 26.76 -28.24
CA MET A 782 -11.83 26.52 -29.52
C MET A 782 -12.84 26.23 -30.63
N ARG A 783 -13.87 25.43 -30.33
CA ARG A 783 -14.96 25.14 -31.27
C ARG A 783 -15.70 26.41 -31.64
N GLU A 784 -16.02 27.29 -30.69
CA GLU A 784 -16.66 28.57 -30.99
C GLU A 784 -15.79 29.45 -31.89
N LYS A 785 -14.48 29.57 -31.61
CA LYS A 785 -13.54 30.31 -32.47
C LYS A 785 -13.46 29.71 -33.87
N ALA A 786 -13.44 28.39 -33.99
CA ALA A 786 -13.47 27.68 -35.27
C ALA A 786 -14.74 28.01 -36.07
N THR A 787 -15.92 28.01 -35.44
CA THR A 787 -17.18 28.38 -36.11
C THR A 787 -17.22 29.84 -36.56
N LYS A 788 -16.44 30.71 -35.92
CA LYS A 788 -16.24 32.12 -36.31
C LYS A 788 -15.18 32.32 -37.40
N GLY A 789 -14.60 31.23 -37.93
CA GLY A 789 -13.67 31.25 -39.07
C GLY A 789 -12.18 31.25 -38.69
N ASP A 790 -11.81 31.04 -37.42
CA ASP A 790 -10.40 30.92 -37.01
C ASP A 790 -9.79 29.58 -37.46
N THR A 791 -8.81 29.64 -38.36
CA THR A 791 -8.22 28.46 -38.99
C THR A 791 -7.40 27.62 -38.03
N PHE A 792 -6.69 28.24 -37.09
CA PHE A 792 -5.91 27.53 -36.07
C PHE A 792 -6.83 26.73 -35.15
N SER A 793 -7.88 27.37 -34.64
CA SER A 793 -8.88 26.75 -33.77
C SER A 793 -9.64 25.64 -34.50
N GLY A 794 -9.90 25.81 -35.80
CA GLY A 794 -10.46 24.75 -36.66
C GLY A 794 -9.58 23.50 -36.69
N LYS A 795 -8.29 23.68 -37.01
CA LYS A 795 -7.32 22.57 -37.01
C LYS A 795 -7.21 21.92 -35.63
N TRP A 796 -7.08 22.74 -34.58
CA TRP A 796 -6.99 22.28 -33.20
C TRP A 796 -8.21 21.42 -32.81
N THR A 797 -9.42 21.87 -33.12
CA THR A 797 -10.67 21.19 -32.76
C THR A 797 -10.80 19.83 -33.46
N GLU A 798 -10.39 19.75 -34.74
CA GLU A 798 -10.40 18.51 -35.51
C GLU A 798 -9.37 17.50 -34.97
N THR A 799 -8.14 17.96 -34.71
CA THR A 799 -7.10 17.11 -34.12
C THR A 799 -7.49 16.64 -32.73
N PHE A 800 -8.02 17.53 -31.89
CA PHE A 800 -8.49 17.17 -30.56
C PHE A 800 -9.63 16.16 -30.60
N ARG A 801 -10.57 16.27 -31.55
CA ARG A 801 -11.66 15.28 -31.71
C ARG A 801 -11.10 13.88 -31.97
N SER A 802 -10.09 13.77 -32.82
CA SER A 802 -9.42 12.50 -33.10
C SER A 802 -8.69 11.95 -31.86
N LEU A 803 -8.05 12.82 -31.08
CA LEU A 803 -7.41 12.46 -29.82
C LEU A 803 -8.43 11.96 -28.79
N ALA A 804 -9.51 12.72 -28.59
CA ALA A 804 -10.61 12.35 -27.71
C ALA A 804 -11.26 11.05 -28.16
N ASP A 805 -11.40 10.82 -29.47
CA ASP A 805 -11.96 9.59 -29.98
C ASP A 805 -11.12 8.36 -29.63
N TYR A 806 -9.79 8.47 -29.70
CA TYR A 806 -8.86 7.43 -29.28
C TYR A 806 -8.99 7.12 -27.78
N PHE A 807 -9.03 8.14 -26.93
CA PHE A 807 -9.20 7.96 -25.49
C PHE A 807 -10.63 7.60 -25.07
N GLY A 808 -11.56 7.55 -26.03
CA GLY A 808 -12.96 7.28 -25.79
C GLY A 808 -13.67 8.43 -25.07
N VAL A 809 -13.22 9.68 -25.19
CA VAL A 809 -13.88 10.85 -24.60
C VAL A 809 -14.90 11.44 -25.58
N LYS A 810 -16.13 11.68 -25.11
CA LYS A 810 -17.20 12.27 -25.92
C LYS A 810 -17.00 13.78 -26.05
N THR A 811 -16.98 14.27 -27.30
CA THR A 811 -16.81 15.69 -27.63
C THR A 811 -18.12 16.40 -28.00
N GLU A 812 -19.13 15.66 -28.47
CA GLU A 812 -20.47 16.15 -28.86
C GLU A 812 -21.60 15.29 -28.31
#